data_AF-A0A9D1F812-F1
#
_entry.id   AF-A0A9D1F812-F1
#
_cell.length_a   1.000
_cell.length_b   1.000
_cell.length_c   1.000
_cell.angle_alpha   90.00
_cell.angle_beta   90.00
_cell.angle_gamma   90.00
#
_symmetry.space_group_name_H-M   'P 1'
#
loop_
_entity.id
_entity.type
_entity.pdbx_description
1 polymer ?
#
loop_
_entity_poly.entity_id
_entity_poly.type
_entity_poly.pdbx_seq_one_letter_code
_entity_poly.pdbx_strand_id
1 'polypeptide(L)'
;MNLSRKWLREFVSVDADDKEFAETMTLSGSKVETTEDLGAEISNVVVGRLLSMEHHPDSDHMWVCQVEVGQSEPVQIVTGAWNIHPGDLMPVALHKSTLPGGVKIQKGKLRGVVSNGMFCGLSELGLDERDFPYAVITPAAILGDYKPLDKDKPSIPADIQPGHKIYGPVVAAKVVECKPLGNGTFHVTLDQGGTSAETDTICPNIHAADLVAYHTKDNTICTLTDLHAQQAEFPHCIPDGIFVLREEGIAPGDDIKPIIGADDHVVEFEITPNRPDCLSVIGLAREVSATYDTPMNLHTPVVQGGGSGNLMELLDVETPDPELCPRYTARMVRNVKIAPSPKWMRERLRSMGVRPINNIVDITNYVMLEYGQPMHAFDYRYVKGGKIIVRRAKDGEELTTLDGNVRKLNSSMLVIADDERAVGLAGIMGGENSEIVDDTVDVVFESANFNGTAIRKAALALGMRTEASAKFEKGLDPMNTLPAVDRACELVELLGAGEVLDGVIDILNYVPQEHTIRMDPDRVNALLGTDIPAVDMYQYLEQVNIVTKEKDFPNGPADVVIPSWRADVVGIADLAEEVARFYGYNNIPCTLMRGQTTLGGYSPEETLERRLGSLCRAMGYDEIITYSFISPTCYDKIRWPQDDARRQSFKILNPLGEDTSIMRT
;
A
#
# COMPACT_ATOMS: atom_id res chain seq x y z
N MET A 1 -0.11 -9.26 5.85
CA MET A 1 -1.15 -8.27 5.45
C MET A 1 -1.21 -7.25 6.55
N ASN A 2 -1.06 -5.98 6.22
CA ASN A 2 -1.15 -4.91 7.21
C ASN A 2 -2.63 -4.56 7.45
N LEU A 3 -2.96 -4.20 8.68
CA LEU A 3 -4.28 -3.74 9.11
C LEU A 3 -4.13 -2.52 10.01
N SER A 4 -4.62 -1.36 9.54
CA SER A 4 -4.78 -0.17 10.36
C SER A 4 -5.84 -0.38 11.44
N ARG A 5 -5.47 -0.16 12.71
CA ARG A 5 -6.39 -0.23 13.85
C ARG A 5 -7.40 0.92 13.79
N LYS A 6 -7.03 2.09 13.28
CA LYS A 6 -7.98 3.17 13.02
C LYS A 6 -9.03 2.81 11.99
N TRP A 7 -8.63 2.24 10.85
CA TRP A 7 -9.57 1.87 9.81
C TRP A 7 -10.48 0.72 10.27
N LEU A 8 -9.92 -0.25 11.00
CA LEU A 8 -10.68 -1.36 11.61
C LEU A 8 -11.82 -0.85 12.52
N ARG A 9 -11.60 0.22 13.30
CA ARG A 9 -12.59 0.78 14.25
C ARG A 9 -13.91 1.23 13.59
N GLU A 10 -13.91 1.48 12.29
CA GLU A 10 -15.13 1.83 11.54
C GLU A 10 -16.06 0.62 11.33
N PHE A 11 -15.49 -0.58 11.36
CA PHE A 11 -16.22 -1.84 11.24
C PHE A 11 -16.48 -2.47 12.61
N VAL A 12 -15.49 -2.46 13.50
CA VAL A 12 -15.56 -3.13 14.80
C VAL A 12 -14.70 -2.40 15.84
N SER A 13 -15.30 -2.05 16.98
CA SER A 13 -14.61 -1.36 18.06
C SER A 13 -14.15 -2.35 19.12
N VAL A 14 -12.84 -2.41 19.35
CA VAL A 14 -12.21 -3.26 20.37
C VAL A 14 -11.38 -2.42 21.31
N ASP A 15 -11.63 -2.55 22.61
CA ASP A 15 -10.82 -1.95 23.67
C ASP A 15 -9.76 -2.94 24.13
N ALA A 16 -8.65 -2.98 23.37
CA ALA A 16 -7.47 -3.81 23.66
C ALA A 16 -6.22 -3.08 23.20
N ASP A 17 -5.17 -3.14 24.01
CA ASP A 17 -3.84 -2.67 23.60
C ASP A 17 -3.23 -3.57 22.52
N ASP A 18 -2.12 -3.15 21.91
CA ASP A 18 -1.51 -3.89 20.81
C ASP A 18 -1.12 -5.31 21.20
N LYS A 19 -0.67 -5.51 22.44
CA LYS A 19 -0.21 -6.82 22.91
C LYS A 19 -1.39 -7.75 23.12
N GLU A 20 -2.41 -7.29 23.83
CA GLU A 20 -3.65 -8.06 24.05
C GLU A 20 -4.33 -8.38 22.71
N PHE A 21 -4.36 -7.42 21.78
CA PHE A 21 -4.88 -7.63 20.44
C PHE A 21 -4.11 -8.70 19.68
N ALA A 22 -2.78 -8.60 19.65
CA ALA A 22 -1.93 -9.57 18.97
C ALA A 22 -2.06 -10.99 19.56
N GLU A 23 -2.05 -11.12 20.89
CA GLU A 23 -2.18 -12.41 21.56
C GLU A 23 -3.55 -13.04 21.31
N THR A 24 -4.64 -12.28 21.45
CA THR A 24 -6.00 -12.78 21.30
C THR A 24 -6.29 -13.20 19.86
N MET A 25 -5.92 -12.36 18.87
CA MET A 25 -6.09 -12.70 17.45
C MET A 25 -5.24 -13.92 17.05
N THR A 26 -4.01 -14.04 17.57
CA THR A 26 -3.15 -15.19 17.28
C THR A 26 -3.73 -16.48 17.87
N LEU A 27 -4.23 -16.44 19.11
CA LEU A 27 -4.88 -17.59 19.75
C LEU A 27 -6.19 -17.99 19.08
N SER A 28 -6.93 -17.02 18.52
CA SER A 28 -8.11 -17.29 17.71
C SER A 28 -7.78 -17.74 16.29
N GLY A 29 -6.52 -17.96 15.91
CA GLY A 29 -6.11 -18.53 14.62
C GLY A 29 -5.72 -17.52 13.53
N SER A 30 -5.76 -16.22 13.83
CA SER A 30 -5.26 -15.15 12.96
C SER A 30 -3.89 -14.67 13.45
N LYS A 31 -2.83 -15.37 13.02
CA LYS A 31 -1.46 -15.09 13.49
C LYS A 31 -1.05 -13.64 13.18
N VAL A 32 -0.72 -12.91 14.25
CA VAL A 32 -0.08 -11.62 14.18
C VAL A 32 1.43 -11.81 14.17
N GLU A 33 2.10 -11.26 13.16
CA GLU A 33 3.56 -11.29 13.01
C GLU A 33 4.20 -10.13 13.77
N THR A 34 3.70 -8.91 13.56
CA THR A 34 4.18 -7.71 14.24
C THR A 34 3.05 -6.71 14.50
N THR A 35 3.30 -5.79 15.44
CA THR A 35 2.50 -4.58 15.67
C THR A 35 3.43 -3.38 15.61
N GLU A 36 3.02 -2.33 14.93
CA GLU A 36 3.82 -1.13 14.71
C GLU A 36 3.03 0.13 15.09
N ASP A 37 3.61 0.96 15.96
CA ASP A 37 3.14 2.33 16.22
C ASP A 37 3.82 3.26 15.19
N LEU A 38 3.04 3.78 14.23
CA LEU A 38 3.56 4.60 13.13
C LEU A 38 4.22 5.90 13.61
N GLY A 39 3.92 6.32 14.83
CA GLY A 39 4.41 7.56 15.44
C GLY A 39 5.52 7.33 16.46
N ALA A 40 5.98 6.09 16.65
CA ALA A 40 6.94 5.73 17.70
C ALA A 40 8.26 6.52 17.63
N GLU A 41 8.72 6.86 16.41
CA GLU A 41 9.95 7.63 16.20
C GLU A 41 9.76 9.15 16.38
N ILE A 42 8.51 9.63 16.37
CA ILE A 42 8.16 11.07 16.44
C ILE A 42 7.81 11.45 17.88
N SER A 43 8.63 12.33 18.47
CA SER A 43 8.34 12.88 19.79
C SER A 43 8.61 14.38 19.88
N ASN A 44 7.76 15.08 20.63
CA ASN A 44 7.90 16.52 20.90
C ASN A 44 7.94 17.39 19.62
N VAL A 45 7.18 16.99 18.60
CA VAL A 45 6.98 17.77 17.38
C VAL A 45 5.56 18.32 17.42
N VAL A 46 5.42 19.64 17.33
CA VAL A 46 4.15 20.34 17.49
C VAL A 46 3.87 21.26 16.31
N VAL A 47 2.62 21.67 16.14
CA VAL A 47 2.29 22.77 15.22
C VAL A 47 2.84 24.08 15.77
N GLY A 48 3.53 24.85 14.94
CA GLY A 48 3.95 26.20 15.27
C GLY A 48 3.45 27.23 14.26
N ARG A 49 3.11 28.43 14.74
CA ARG A 49 2.78 29.59 13.91
C ARG A 49 3.95 30.54 13.83
N LEU A 50 4.43 30.80 12.62
CA LEU A 50 5.50 31.77 12.41
C LEU A 50 4.99 33.19 12.69
N LEU A 51 5.59 33.90 13.65
CA LEU A 51 5.19 35.26 14.05
C LEU A 51 5.99 36.32 13.30
N SER A 52 7.30 36.13 13.22
CA SER A 52 8.22 37.05 12.55
C SER A 52 9.47 36.33 12.06
N MET A 53 10.12 36.95 11.07
CA MET A 53 11.38 36.50 10.51
C MET A 53 12.29 37.71 10.27
N GLU A 54 13.57 37.57 10.60
CA GLU A 54 14.61 38.57 10.36
C GLU A 54 15.80 37.90 9.68
N HIS A 55 16.48 38.61 8.77
CA HIS A 55 17.68 38.08 8.14
C HIS A 55 18.75 37.77 9.18
N HIS A 56 19.39 36.61 9.05
CA HIS A 56 20.46 36.22 9.93
C HIS A 56 21.66 37.19 9.80
N PRO A 57 22.24 37.70 10.90
CA PRO A 57 23.29 38.72 10.85
C PRO A 57 24.57 38.26 10.11
N ASP A 58 24.92 36.97 10.25
CA ASP A 58 26.12 36.37 9.66
C ASP A 58 25.83 35.35 8.53
N SER A 59 24.67 35.48 7.86
CA SER A 59 24.29 34.61 6.72
C SER A 59 23.30 35.30 5.79
N ASP A 60 23.57 35.24 4.49
CA ASP A 60 22.72 35.70 3.39
C ASP A 60 21.58 34.72 3.07
N HIS A 61 21.67 33.47 3.52
CA HIS A 61 20.71 32.41 3.20
C HIS A 61 20.05 31.78 4.43
N MET A 62 19.91 32.51 5.55
CA MET A 62 19.18 32.03 6.72
C MET A 62 18.28 33.10 7.34
N TRP A 63 17.21 32.64 7.97
CA TRP A 63 16.27 33.43 8.76
C TRP A 63 16.45 33.14 10.26
N VAL A 64 16.25 34.18 11.08
CA VAL A 64 15.99 34.07 12.51
C VAL A 64 14.49 34.27 12.71
N CYS A 65 13.80 33.21 13.11
CA CYS A 65 12.35 33.18 13.21
C CYS A 65 11.89 33.15 14.67
N GLN A 66 10.78 33.83 14.96
CA GLN A 66 10.03 33.66 16.22
C GLN A 66 8.76 32.88 15.92
N VAL A 67 8.57 31.74 16.60
CA VAL A 67 7.42 30.85 16.38
C VAL A 67 6.61 30.65 17.65
N GLU A 68 5.29 30.80 17.57
CA GLU A 68 4.34 30.45 18.62
C GLU A 68 4.10 28.93 18.56
N VAL A 69 4.29 28.22 19.68
CA VAL A 69 4.19 26.74 19.76
C VAL A 69 3.32 26.29 20.94
N GLY A 70 2.33 27.10 21.33
CA GLY A 70 1.47 26.85 22.48
C GLY A 70 2.15 27.02 23.86
N GLN A 71 3.37 27.57 23.89
CA GLN A 71 4.09 27.91 25.12
C GLN A 71 3.85 29.38 25.52
N SER A 72 4.23 29.75 26.75
CA SER A 72 4.05 31.12 27.26
C SER A 72 4.85 32.18 26.50
N GLU A 73 5.96 31.79 25.89
CA GLU A 73 6.83 32.66 25.09
C GLU A 73 7.11 32.02 23.73
N PRO A 74 7.25 32.82 22.66
CA PRO A 74 7.71 32.33 21.36
C PRO A 74 9.08 31.68 21.43
N VAL A 75 9.30 30.69 20.57
CA VAL A 75 10.58 29.99 20.44
C VAL A 75 11.36 30.57 19.26
N GLN A 76 12.63 30.89 19.49
CA GLN A 76 13.53 31.30 18.40
C GLN A 76 14.10 30.07 17.68
N ILE A 77 13.94 30.02 16.36
CA ILE A 77 14.50 28.98 15.49
C ILE A 77 15.21 29.64 14.31
N VAL A 78 16.40 29.14 13.98
CA VAL A 78 17.12 29.54 12.77
C VAL A 78 16.87 28.50 11.69
N THR A 79 16.51 28.94 10.48
CA THR A 79 16.25 28.06 9.34
C THR A 79 16.91 28.58 8.07
N GLY A 80 17.33 27.67 7.20
CA GLY A 80 17.79 27.99 5.83
C GLY A 80 16.68 27.90 4.78
N ALA A 81 15.50 27.40 5.16
CA ALA A 81 14.39 27.26 4.24
C ALA A 81 13.75 28.63 3.95
N TRP A 82 13.49 28.89 2.67
CA TRP A 82 13.02 30.18 2.19
C TRP A 82 11.50 30.21 1.90
N ASN A 83 10.84 29.05 1.96
CA ASN A 83 9.45 28.85 1.53
C ASN A 83 8.38 29.14 2.60
N ILE A 84 8.74 29.85 3.68
CA ILE A 84 7.86 30.13 4.82
C ILE A 84 7.60 31.63 4.97
N HIS A 85 6.45 32.00 5.51
CA HIS A 85 5.99 33.38 5.68
C HIS A 85 5.36 33.61 7.06
N PRO A 86 5.43 34.83 7.62
CA PRO A 86 4.68 35.18 8.83
C PRO A 86 3.19 34.82 8.69
N GLY A 87 2.67 34.08 9.67
CA GLY A 87 1.32 33.53 9.68
C GLY A 87 1.24 32.04 9.36
N ASP A 88 2.25 31.47 8.70
CA ASP A 88 2.26 30.06 8.33
C ASP A 88 2.22 29.13 9.55
N LEU A 89 1.50 28.02 9.40
CA LEU A 89 1.52 26.90 10.34
C LEU A 89 2.45 25.81 9.80
N MET A 90 3.31 25.25 10.65
CA MET A 90 4.28 24.23 10.24
C MET A 90 4.64 23.28 11.39
N PRO A 91 5.16 22.07 11.10
CA PRO A 91 5.69 21.20 12.13
C PRO A 91 6.99 21.77 12.71
N VAL A 92 7.06 21.83 14.04
CA VAL A 92 8.19 22.32 14.80
C VAL A 92 8.70 21.23 15.72
N ALA A 93 9.89 20.70 15.43
CA ALA A 93 10.62 19.83 16.33
C ALA A 93 11.35 20.68 17.38
N LEU A 94 10.86 20.63 18.61
CA LEU A 94 11.41 21.38 19.74
C LEU A 94 12.72 20.77 20.27
N HIS A 95 13.33 21.41 21.27
CA HIS A 95 14.46 20.81 21.97
C HIS A 95 14.09 19.46 22.59
N LYS A 96 14.91 18.44 22.34
CA LYS A 96 14.76 17.03 22.75
C LYS A 96 13.71 16.23 21.97
N SER A 97 13.34 16.70 20.78
CA SER A 97 12.51 15.91 19.87
C SER A 97 13.28 14.77 19.23
N THR A 98 12.53 13.74 18.83
CA THR A 98 13.00 12.67 17.94
C THR A 98 12.19 12.70 16.66
N LEU A 99 12.86 12.41 15.55
CA LEU A 99 12.29 12.31 14.22
C LEU A 99 12.67 10.95 13.60
N PRO A 100 11.97 10.52 12.54
CA PRO A 100 12.27 9.29 11.83
C PRO A 100 13.74 9.11 11.46
N GLY A 101 14.19 7.85 11.45
CA GLY A 101 15.60 7.52 11.17
C GLY A 101 16.55 7.82 12.34
N GLY A 102 16.02 8.03 13.55
CA GLY A 102 16.79 8.21 14.78
C GLY A 102 17.38 9.61 14.97
N VAL A 103 16.89 10.60 14.22
CA VAL A 103 17.34 12.00 14.33
C VAL A 103 16.88 12.60 15.66
N LYS A 104 17.77 13.33 16.35
CA LYS A 104 17.50 13.96 17.65
C LYS A 104 17.75 15.47 17.57
N ILE A 105 16.75 16.26 17.95
CA ILE A 105 16.84 17.72 17.91
C ILE A 105 17.31 18.28 19.25
N GLN A 106 18.34 19.11 19.22
CA GLN A 106 18.87 19.78 20.39
C GLN A 106 18.98 21.28 20.18
N LYS A 107 18.78 22.06 21.25
CA LYS A 107 19.05 23.49 21.22
C LYS A 107 20.54 23.71 20.96
N GLY A 108 20.85 24.67 20.11
CA GLY A 108 22.21 24.94 19.69
C GLY A 108 22.40 26.38 19.24
N LYS A 109 23.52 26.63 18.60
CA LYS A 109 23.78 27.90 17.90
C LYS A 109 24.14 27.60 16.46
N LEU A 110 23.46 28.28 15.54
CA LEU A 110 23.79 28.32 14.12
C LEU A 110 24.46 29.65 13.86
N ARG A 111 25.75 29.62 13.49
CA ARG A 111 26.58 30.82 13.27
C ARG A 111 26.47 31.86 14.40
N GLY A 112 26.49 31.38 15.65
CA GLY A 112 26.45 32.24 16.85
C GLY A 112 25.05 32.62 17.33
N VAL A 113 24.02 32.50 16.50
CA VAL A 113 22.61 32.77 16.86
C VAL A 113 21.96 31.51 17.42
N VAL A 114 21.20 31.65 18.50
CA VAL A 114 20.52 30.52 19.17
C VAL A 114 19.39 29.98 18.28
N SER A 115 19.33 28.66 18.16
CA SER A 115 18.18 27.94 17.60
C SER A 115 17.71 26.89 18.60
N ASN A 116 16.44 26.97 19.00
CA ASN A 116 15.85 26.12 20.05
C ASN A 116 14.98 24.98 19.49
N GLY A 117 15.16 24.65 18.22
CA GLY A 117 14.41 23.61 17.53
C GLY A 117 14.74 23.59 16.04
N MET A 118 13.86 22.97 15.27
CA MET A 118 13.94 22.83 13.83
C MET A 118 12.52 22.83 13.24
N PHE A 119 12.32 23.51 12.12
CA PHE A 119 11.11 23.32 11.30
C PHE A 119 11.26 22.05 10.48
N CYS A 120 10.19 21.29 10.28
CA CYS A 120 10.27 20.03 9.53
C CYS A 120 9.62 20.14 8.14
N GLY A 121 10.29 19.60 7.13
CA GLY A 121 9.73 19.22 5.84
C GLY A 121 9.04 17.87 5.89
N LEU A 122 8.52 17.42 4.74
CA LEU A 122 7.85 16.12 4.61
C LEU A 122 8.82 14.95 4.88
N SER A 123 9.98 14.98 4.23
CA SER A 123 10.98 13.90 4.30
C SER A 123 11.49 13.65 5.73
N GLU A 124 11.67 14.72 6.51
CA GLU A 124 12.09 14.65 7.91
C GLU A 124 11.03 14.03 8.84
N LEU A 125 9.77 13.98 8.38
CA LEU A 125 8.66 13.30 9.06
C LEU A 125 8.35 11.92 8.44
N GLY A 126 9.18 11.45 7.51
CA GLY A 126 8.95 10.18 6.81
C GLY A 126 7.80 10.22 5.80
N LEU A 127 7.47 11.41 5.29
CA LEU A 127 6.38 11.68 4.35
C LEU A 127 6.92 12.10 2.98
N ASP A 128 6.06 12.02 1.96
CA ASP A 128 6.33 12.56 0.62
C ASP A 128 5.17 13.42 0.09
N GLU A 129 5.36 14.01 -1.09
CA GLU A 129 4.40 14.92 -1.71
C GLU A 129 3.05 14.24 -2.02
N ARG A 130 2.99 12.92 -2.11
CA ARG A 130 1.73 12.18 -2.34
C ARG A 130 0.90 12.14 -1.08
N ASP A 131 1.52 12.13 0.10
CA ASP A 131 0.80 12.27 1.38
C ASP A 131 0.10 13.62 1.48
N PHE A 132 0.81 14.68 1.08
CA PHE A 132 0.35 16.07 1.11
C PHE A 132 0.64 16.79 -0.23
N PRO A 133 -0.18 16.58 -1.27
CA PRO A 133 0.04 17.15 -2.61
C PRO A 133 0.05 18.66 -2.67
N TYR A 134 -0.58 19.32 -1.70
CA TYR A 134 -0.54 20.78 -1.59
C TYR A 134 0.79 21.32 -1.05
N ALA A 135 1.66 20.45 -0.52
CA ALA A 135 2.95 20.81 0.07
C ALA A 135 4.11 20.80 -0.94
N VAL A 136 3.84 20.45 -2.21
CA VAL A 136 4.80 20.58 -3.31
C VAL A 136 5.31 22.03 -3.38
N ILE A 137 6.62 22.21 -3.46
CA ILE A 137 7.26 23.53 -3.53
C ILE A 137 7.71 23.78 -4.97
N THR A 138 7.14 24.81 -5.59
CA THR A 138 7.63 25.33 -6.87
C THR A 138 8.45 26.59 -6.62
N PRO A 139 9.79 26.54 -6.55
CA PRO A 139 10.59 27.71 -6.23
C PRO A 139 10.77 28.64 -7.43
N ALA A 140 10.67 29.95 -7.18
CA ALA A 140 11.08 30.98 -8.12
C ALA A 140 12.61 31.05 -8.21
N ALA A 141 13.11 31.39 -9.39
CA ALA A 141 14.53 31.67 -9.60
C ALA A 141 14.86 33.10 -9.12
N ILE A 142 15.29 33.23 -7.87
CA ILE A 142 15.69 34.51 -7.29
C ILE A 142 17.03 34.94 -7.92
N LEU A 143 17.03 36.05 -8.66
CA LEU A 143 18.19 36.55 -9.41
C LEU A 143 19.38 36.91 -8.51
N GLY A 144 19.12 37.27 -7.26
CA GLY A 144 20.16 37.50 -6.26
C GLY A 144 20.98 36.25 -5.91
N ASP A 145 20.47 35.06 -6.21
CA ASP A 145 21.14 33.78 -5.98
C ASP A 145 21.93 33.27 -7.21
N TYR A 146 21.89 34.01 -8.33
CA TYR A 146 22.51 33.54 -9.56
C TYR A 146 24.03 33.36 -9.44
N LYS A 147 24.52 32.17 -9.82
CA LYS A 147 25.94 31.82 -9.91
C LYS A 147 26.25 31.28 -11.31
N PRO A 148 26.99 32.01 -12.15
CA PRO A 148 27.25 31.56 -13.51
C PRO A 148 28.12 30.29 -13.53
N LEU A 149 27.78 29.34 -14.41
CA LEU A 149 28.60 28.13 -14.64
C LEU A 149 29.99 28.49 -15.21
N ASP A 150 30.02 29.43 -16.15
CA ASP A 150 31.22 30.04 -16.70
C ASP A 150 31.29 31.51 -16.28
N LYS A 151 32.22 31.83 -15.38
CA LYS A 151 32.39 33.19 -14.84
C LYS A 151 32.76 34.21 -15.92
N ASP A 152 33.37 33.77 -17.03
CA ASP A 152 33.75 34.65 -18.13
C ASP A 152 32.58 34.91 -19.10
N LYS A 153 31.48 34.14 -18.99
CA LYS A 153 30.28 34.22 -19.84
C LYS A 153 28.99 34.04 -19.03
N PRO A 154 28.67 34.96 -18.10
CA PRO A 154 27.46 34.85 -17.31
C PRO A 154 26.21 35.06 -18.19
N SER A 155 25.20 34.20 -18.00
CA SER A 155 23.90 34.31 -18.68
C SER A 155 23.09 35.50 -18.15
N ILE A 156 23.35 35.92 -16.90
CA ILE A 156 22.73 37.07 -16.25
C ILE A 156 23.85 38.02 -15.79
N PRO A 157 23.82 39.31 -16.17
CA PRO A 157 24.83 40.29 -15.74
C PRO A 157 24.89 40.45 -14.22
N ALA A 158 26.10 40.61 -13.66
CA ALA A 158 26.30 40.78 -12.22
C ALA A 158 25.74 42.10 -11.65
N ASP A 159 25.53 43.10 -12.51
CA ASP A 159 24.96 44.41 -12.18
C ASP A 159 23.46 44.52 -12.49
N ILE A 160 22.76 43.39 -12.63
CA ILE A 160 21.35 43.37 -13.01
C ILE A 160 20.48 44.22 -12.07
N GLN A 161 19.68 45.11 -12.64
CA GLN A 161 18.78 46.02 -11.93
C GLN A 161 17.32 45.78 -12.36
N PRO A 162 16.34 46.22 -11.56
CA PRO A 162 14.95 46.25 -11.98
C PRO A 162 14.77 46.92 -13.36
N GLY A 163 14.02 46.28 -14.25
CA GLY A 163 13.80 46.71 -15.63
C GLY A 163 14.82 46.21 -16.66
N HIS A 164 15.95 45.65 -16.22
CA HIS A 164 16.90 45.04 -17.13
C HIS A 164 16.29 43.81 -17.81
N LYS A 165 16.52 43.70 -19.13
CA LYS A 165 16.06 42.57 -19.92
C LYS A 165 16.99 41.38 -19.74
N ILE A 166 16.42 40.20 -19.48
CA ILE A 166 17.18 38.94 -19.36
C ILE A 166 17.23 38.26 -20.72
N TYR A 167 16.07 37.80 -21.22
CA TYR A 167 15.88 37.32 -22.60
C TYR A 167 14.41 37.45 -22.99
N GLY A 168 14.10 37.43 -24.29
CA GLY A 168 12.71 37.40 -24.75
C GLY A 168 11.84 38.51 -24.13
N PRO A 169 10.69 38.18 -23.51
CA PRO A 169 9.85 39.10 -22.72
C PRO A 169 10.13 39.07 -21.20
N VAL A 170 11.22 38.42 -20.75
CA VAL A 170 11.60 38.30 -19.34
C VAL A 170 12.48 39.49 -18.93
N VAL A 171 12.09 40.14 -17.83
CA VAL A 171 12.81 41.26 -17.22
C VAL A 171 13.11 40.97 -15.76
N ALA A 172 14.16 41.59 -15.21
CA ALA A 172 14.37 41.61 -13.76
C ALA A 172 13.37 42.57 -13.12
N ALA A 173 12.73 42.13 -12.04
CA ALA A 173 11.80 42.94 -11.27
C ALA A 173 12.08 42.79 -9.78
N LYS A 174 12.02 43.89 -9.04
CA LYS A 174 12.16 43.87 -7.59
C LYS A 174 10.81 43.67 -6.93
N VAL A 175 10.73 42.74 -6.01
CA VAL A 175 9.53 42.53 -5.19
C VAL A 175 9.42 43.66 -4.18
N VAL A 176 8.35 44.43 -4.28
CA VAL A 176 8.02 45.51 -3.34
C VAL A 176 7.23 44.94 -2.16
N GLU A 177 6.28 44.07 -2.44
CA GLU A 177 5.41 43.44 -1.46
C GLU A 177 5.10 42.01 -1.91
N CYS A 178 5.02 41.09 -0.94
CA CYS A 178 4.57 39.71 -1.13
C CYS A 178 3.57 39.42 -0.01
N LYS A 179 2.34 39.06 -0.36
CA LYS A 179 1.24 38.79 0.57
C LYS A 179 0.67 37.40 0.36
N PRO A 180 0.65 36.52 1.37
CA PRO A 180 -0.01 35.23 1.26
C PRO A 180 -1.53 35.42 1.09
N LEU A 181 -2.14 34.67 0.18
CA LEU A 181 -3.59 34.69 -0.10
C LEU A 181 -4.37 33.59 0.65
N GLY A 182 -3.68 32.76 1.43
CA GLY A 182 -4.30 31.70 2.26
C GLY A 182 -4.60 30.38 1.55
N ASN A 183 -4.49 30.33 0.22
CA ASN A 183 -4.66 29.12 -0.60
C ASN A 183 -3.32 28.53 -1.09
N GLY A 184 -2.19 28.98 -0.53
CA GLY A 184 -0.85 28.63 -1.00
C GLY A 184 -0.31 29.45 -2.16
N THR A 185 -1.03 30.51 -2.56
CA THR A 185 -0.56 31.49 -3.53
C THR A 185 -0.24 32.82 -2.84
N PHE A 186 0.55 33.63 -3.53
CA PHE A 186 1.07 34.89 -3.02
C PHE A 186 0.77 35.99 -4.02
N HIS A 187 0.16 37.07 -3.56
CA HIS A 187 0.03 38.29 -4.33
C HIS A 187 1.31 39.10 -4.23
N VAL A 188 1.91 39.42 -5.36
CA VAL A 188 3.22 40.07 -5.43
C VAL A 188 3.13 41.36 -6.23
N THR A 189 3.61 42.43 -5.63
CA THR A 189 3.81 43.72 -6.30
C THR A 189 5.27 43.87 -6.70
N LEU A 190 5.50 44.19 -7.97
CA LEU A 190 6.81 44.22 -8.62
C LEU A 190 7.14 45.64 -9.11
N ASP A 191 8.39 46.07 -8.95
CA ASP A 191 8.97 47.25 -9.58
C ASP A 191 9.92 46.83 -10.71
N GLN A 192 9.66 47.32 -11.91
CA GLN A 192 10.41 47.04 -13.14
C GLN A 192 11.34 48.20 -13.54
N GLY A 193 11.85 48.96 -12.56
CA GLY A 193 12.70 50.12 -12.83
C GLY A 193 11.88 51.36 -13.19
N GLY A 194 10.79 51.60 -12.44
CA GLY A 194 9.91 52.76 -12.59
C GLY A 194 8.51 52.46 -13.13
N THR A 195 8.22 51.20 -13.45
CA THR A 195 6.87 50.71 -13.79
C THR A 195 6.47 49.63 -12.81
N SER A 196 5.27 49.72 -12.22
CA SER A 196 4.76 48.69 -11.30
C SER A 196 3.98 47.62 -12.05
N ALA A 197 4.12 46.37 -11.62
CA ALA A 197 3.29 45.24 -12.05
C ALA A 197 2.78 44.47 -10.83
N GLU A 198 1.67 43.77 -10.98
CA GLU A 198 1.09 42.92 -9.95
C GLU A 198 0.77 41.55 -10.54
N THR A 199 1.08 40.50 -9.79
CA THR A 199 0.75 39.13 -10.18
C THR A 199 0.57 38.23 -8.97
N ASP A 200 -0.15 37.14 -9.17
CA ASP A 200 -0.27 36.06 -8.20
C ASP A 200 0.67 34.92 -8.61
N THR A 201 1.40 34.37 -7.65
CA THR A 201 2.36 33.29 -7.88
C THR A 201 2.15 32.15 -6.89
N ILE A 202 2.50 30.94 -7.32
CA ILE A 202 2.56 29.76 -6.46
C ILE A 202 3.93 29.63 -5.77
N CYS A 203 4.90 30.49 -6.10
CA CYS A 203 6.27 30.33 -5.63
C CYS A 203 6.42 30.84 -4.18
N PRO A 204 6.61 29.96 -3.19
CA PRO A 204 6.58 30.35 -1.78
C PRO A 204 7.90 30.96 -1.30
N ASN A 205 8.98 30.81 -2.06
CA ASN A 205 10.31 31.31 -1.72
C ASN A 205 10.53 32.79 -2.12
N ILE A 206 9.47 33.58 -2.29
CA ILE A 206 9.58 34.99 -2.68
C ILE A 206 9.29 35.89 -1.50
N HIS A 207 10.21 36.81 -1.20
CA HIS A 207 10.10 37.78 -0.12
C HIS A 207 10.22 39.22 -0.63
N ALA A 208 9.80 40.18 0.20
CA ALA A 208 10.00 41.59 -0.11
C ALA A 208 11.49 41.91 -0.28
N ALA A 209 11.80 42.76 -1.25
CA ALA A 209 13.14 43.13 -1.72
C ALA A 209 13.88 42.09 -2.58
N ASP A 210 13.35 40.89 -2.78
CA ASP A 210 13.93 39.91 -3.71
C ASP A 210 13.93 40.46 -5.14
N LEU A 211 14.98 40.12 -5.90
CA LEU A 211 15.05 40.39 -7.32
C LEU A 211 14.66 39.10 -8.08
N VAL A 212 13.58 39.13 -8.85
CA VAL A 212 13.03 37.96 -9.55
C VAL A 212 13.05 38.17 -11.06
N ALA A 213 13.07 37.06 -11.81
CA ALA A 213 12.78 37.09 -13.23
C ALA A 213 11.26 37.09 -13.45
N TYR A 214 10.75 38.08 -14.16
CA TYR A 214 9.32 38.26 -14.41
C TYR A 214 9.02 38.24 -15.92
N HIS A 215 8.08 37.39 -16.32
CA HIS A 215 7.65 37.23 -17.70
C HIS A 215 6.50 38.19 -18.01
N THR A 216 6.82 39.30 -18.65
CA THR A 216 5.88 40.43 -18.85
C THR A 216 4.64 40.12 -19.69
N LYS A 217 4.70 39.11 -20.55
CA LYS A 217 3.56 38.73 -21.42
C LYS A 217 2.58 37.80 -20.74
N ASP A 218 3.10 36.85 -19.98
CA ASP A 218 2.29 35.81 -19.34
C ASP A 218 1.89 36.24 -17.92
N ASN A 219 2.45 37.36 -17.45
CA ASN A 219 2.27 37.89 -16.11
C ASN A 219 2.68 36.88 -15.02
N THR A 220 3.81 36.20 -15.18
CA THR A 220 4.26 35.15 -14.25
C THR A 220 5.68 35.41 -13.74
N ILE A 221 6.00 34.86 -12.57
CA ILE A 221 7.36 34.84 -12.03
C ILE A 221 8.03 33.54 -12.49
N CYS A 222 9.25 33.65 -13.01
CA CYS A 222 9.96 32.54 -13.62
C CYS A 222 10.57 31.60 -12.58
N THR A 223 10.41 30.31 -12.82
CA THR A 223 11.11 29.19 -12.18
C THR A 223 12.42 28.89 -12.92
N LEU A 224 13.20 27.93 -12.41
CA LEU A 224 14.38 27.40 -13.13
C LEU A 224 14.05 26.91 -14.54
N THR A 225 12.93 26.19 -14.68
CA THR A 225 12.48 25.61 -15.94
C THR A 225 12.17 26.69 -16.97
N ASP A 226 11.49 27.76 -16.55
CA ASP A 226 11.15 28.88 -17.42
C ASP A 226 12.40 29.58 -17.97
N LEU A 227 13.43 29.71 -17.13
CA LEU A 227 14.72 30.30 -17.49
C LEU A 227 15.64 29.35 -18.28
N HIS A 228 15.26 28.07 -18.43
CA HIS A 228 16.15 27.02 -18.94
C HIS A 228 17.49 26.94 -18.19
N ALA A 229 17.48 27.25 -16.89
CA ALA A 229 18.67 27.30 -16.06
C ALA A 229 18.92 25.96 -15.35
N GLN A 230 20.17 25.71 -14.96
CA GLN A 230 20.52 24.53 -14.16
C GLN A 230 20.47 24.84 -12.67
N GLN A 231 20.19 23.83 -11.82
CA GLN A 231 20.22 23.98 -10.36
C GLN A 231 21.55 24.57 -9.84
N ALA A 232 22.67 24.22 -10.49
CA ALA A 232 23.98 24.76 -10.13
C ALA A 232 24.10 26.29 -10.32
N GLU A 233 23.25 26.88 -11.16
CA GLU A 233 23.18 28.33 -11.37
C GLU A 233 22.34 29.05 -10.32
N PHE A 234 21.42 28.37 -9.64
CA PHE A 234 20.62 28.92 -8.53
C PHE A 234 20.61 27.93 -7.37
N PRO A 235 21.68 27.88 -6.55
CA PRO A 235 21.84 26.87 -5.51
C PRO A 235 20.71 26.82 -4.46
N HIS A 236 19.98 27.92 -4.27
CA HIS A 236 18.91 28.06 -3.28
C HIS A 236 17.50 28.07 -3.91
N CYS A 237 17.38 27.81 -5.21
CA CYS A 237 16.10 27.50 -5.85
C CYS A 237 15.73 26.03 -5.57
N ILE A 238 15.41 25.71 -4.32
CA ILE A 238 15.29 24.33 -3.81
C ILE A 238 13.81 23.91 -3.78
N PRO A 239 13.43 22.78 -4.40
CA PRO A 239 12.06 22.25 -4.37
C PRO A 239 11.74 21.44 -3.09
N ASP A 240 12.68 21.41 -2.15
CA ASP A 240 12.60 20.77 -0.85
C ASP A 240 12.70 21.84 0.25
N GLY A 241 11.80 21.81 1.22
CA GLY A 241 11.62 22.89 2.19
C GLY A 241 10.66 22.51 3.31
N ILE A 242 10.21 23.52 4.07
CA ILE A 242 9.37 23.27 5.25
C ILE A 242 7.95 22.94 4.84
N PHE A 243 7.36 21.96 5.51
CA PHE A 243 5.97 21.58 5.32
C PHE A 243 5.04 22.66 5.91
N VAL A 244 4.42 23.46 5.05
CA VAL A 244 3.41 24.44 5.46
C VAL A 244 2.04 23.75 5.54
N LEU A 245 1.51 23.63 6.75
CA LEU A 245 0.25 22.95 7.08
C LEU A 245 -0.94 23.77 6.60
N ARG A 246 -1.90 23.10 5.95
CA ARG A 246 -3.17 23.68 5.50
C ARG A 246 -4.39 22.95 6.04
N GLU A 247 -4.17 22.09 7.03
CA GLU A 247 -5.25 21.34 7.68
C GLU A 247 -6.17 22.29 8.44
N GLU A 248 -7.47 21.99 8.44
CA GLU A 248 -8.45 22.78 9.20
C GLU A 248 -8.42 22.38 10.68
N GLY A 249 -8.74 23.34 11.57
CA GLY A 249 -8.90 23.06 12.99
C GLY A 249 -7.62 22.85 13.79
N ILE A 250 -6.44 23.10 13.20
CA ILE A 250 -5.16 23.02 13.90
C ILE A 250 -4.78 24.34 14.57
N ALA A 251 -4.10 24.24 15.72
CA ALA A 251 -3.64 25.37 16.51
C ALA A 251 -2.17 25.21 16.95
N PRO A 252 -1.46 26.31 17.22
CA PRO A 252 -0.11 26.24 17.78
C PRO A 252 -0.04 25.43 19.07
N GLY A 253 0.86 24.45 19.12
CA GLY A 253 1.05 23.54 20.25
C GLY A 253 0.40 22.16 20.08
N ASP A 254 -0.46 21.97 19.07
CA ASP A 254 -1.05 20.65 18.78
C ASP A 254 0.04 19.63 18.42
N ASP A 255 -0.14 18.37 18.84
CA ASP A 255 0.75 17.26 18.46
C ASP A 255 0.67 17.03 16.94
N ILE A 256 1.83 16.84 16.30
CA ILE A 256 1.88 16.62 14.85
C ILE A 256 1.29 15.26 14.45
N LYS A 257 1.38 14.23 15.32
CA LYS A 257 1.09 12.85 14.92
C LYS A 257 -0.35 12.66 14.39
N PRO A 258 -1.41 13.19 15.05
CA PRO A 258 -2.77 13.14 14.51
C PRO A 258 -2.96 13.90 13.20
N ILE A 259 -2.15 14.95 12.97
CA ILE A 259 -2.27 15.81 11.79
C ILE A 259 -1.69 15.13 10.56
N ILE A 260 -0.61 14.36 10.73
CA ILE A 260 0.04 13.62 9.64
C ILE A 260 -0.42 12.17 9.51
N GLY A 261 -1.35 11.72 10.36
CA GLY A 261 -1.83 10.34 10.39
C GLY A 261 -0.77 9.34 10.87
N ALA A 262 0.12 9.76 11.78
CA ALA A 262 1.13 8.91 12.41
C ALA A 262 0.70 8.41 13.80
N ASP A 263 -0.50 8.74 14.27
CA ASP A 263 -1.10 8.28 15.52
C ASP A 263 -1.93 6.99 15.33
N ASP A 264 -1.58 6.18 14.32
CA ASP A 264 -2.20 4.88 14.06
C ASP A 264 -1.28 3.74 14.48
N HIS A 265 -1.90 2.62 14.79
CA HIS A 265 -1.24 1.36 15.09
C HIS A 265 -1.58 0.37 13.98
N VAL A 266 -0.56 -0.21 13.35
CA VAL A 266 -0.70 -1.16 12.25
C VAL A 266 -0.35 -2.56 12.76
N VAL A 267 -1.20 -3.52 12.41
CA VAL A 267 -0.99 -4.93 12.76
C VAL A 267 -0.69 -5.70 11.49
N GLU A 268 0.43 -6.42 11.47
CA GLU A 268 0.79 -7.31 10.37
C GLU A 268 0.33 -8.74 10.67
N PHE A 269 -0.55 -9.26 9.81
CA PHE A 269 -1.04 -10.63 9.88
C PHE A 269 -0.33 -11.56 8.89
N GLU A 270 0.07 -12.73 9.35
CA GLU A 270 0.54 -13.84 8.50
C GLU A 270 -0.66 -14.71 8.09
N ILE A 271 -1.30 -14.33 6.98
CA ILE A 271 -2.52 -15.00 6.50
C ILE A 271 -2.17 -16.30 5.76
N THR A 272 -2.65 -17.42 6.30
CA THR A 272 -2.50 -18.74 5.71
C THR A 272 -3.24 -18.85 4.36
N PRO A 273 -2.81 -19.73 3.44
CA PRO A 273 -3.41 -19.81 2.10
C PRO A 273 -4.89 -20.20 2.06
N ASN A 274 -5.41 -20.87 3.08
CA ASN A 274 -6.82 -21.28 3.18
C ASN A 274 -7.76 -20.14 3.59
N ARG A 275 -7.25 -18.97 3.99
CA ARG A 275 -8.05 -17.82 4.45
C ARG A 275 -7.93 -16.61 3.52
N PRO A 276 -8.29 -16.73 2.23
CA PRO A 276 -8.25 -15.59 1.31
C PRO A 276 -9.23 -14.47 1.71
N ASP A 277 -10.29 -14.80 2.45
CA ASP A 277 -11.24 -13.85 3.03
C ASP A 277 -10.55 -12.84 3.95
N CYS A 278 -9.59 -13.29 4.76
CA CYS A 278 -8.79 -12.46 5.66
C CYS A 278 -7.72 -11.61 4.95
N LEU A 279 -7.67 -11.62 3.61
CA LEU A 279 -6.85 -10.68 2.84
C LEU A 279 -7.58 -9.35 2.60
N SER A 280 -8.48 -8.97 3.50
CA SER A 280 -9.28 -7.76 3.41
C SER A 280 -9.57 -7.18 4.80
N VAL A 281 -9.80 -5.88 4.88
CA VAL A 281 -10.22 -5.21 6.12
C VAL A 281 -11.54 -5.78 6.58
N ILE A 282 -12.50 -6.00 5.68
CA ILE A 282 -13.79 -6.61 6.02
C ILE A 282 -13.62 -8.04 6.56
N GLY A 283 -12.78 -8.86 5.95
CA GLY A 283 -12.52 -10.23 6.42
C GLY A 283 -11.86 -10.25 7.80
N LEU A 284 -10.86 -9.41 8.02
CA LEU A 284 -10.24 -9.27 9.34
C LEU A 284 -11.19 -8.68 10.36
N ALA A 285 -12.05 -7.73 9.98
CA ALA A 285 -13.07 -7.19 10.86
C ALA A 285 -14.11 -8.24 11.29
N ARG A 286 -14.46 -9.19 10.41
CA ARG A 286 -15.29 -10.36 10.78
C ARG A 286 -14.59 -11.24 11.81
N GLU A 287 -13.30 -11.54 11.60
CA GLU A 287 -12.52 -12.34 12.56
C GLU A 287 -12.36 -11.63 13.91
N VAL A 288 -12.13 -10.32 13.91
CA VAL A 288 -12.05 -9.51 15.12
C VAL A 288 -13.40 -9.48 15.84
N SER A 289 -14.50 -9.28 15.11
CA SER A 289 -15.86 -9.32 15.64
C SER A 289 -16.18 -10.66 16.30
N ALA A 290 -15.84 -11.77 15.64
CA ALA A 290 -16.02 -13.12 16.18
C ALA A 290 -15.14 -13.37 17.42
N THR A 291 -13.88 -12.91 17.39
CA THR A 291 -12.91 -13.15 18.47
C THR A 291 -13.26 -12.36 19.74
N TYR A 292 -13.72 -11.11 19.60
CA TYR A 292 -14.03 -10.22 20.72
C TYR A 292 -15.50 -10.20 21.11
N ASP A 293 -16.35 -10.94 20.40
CA ASP A 293 -17.82 -10.92 20.57
C ASP A 293 -18.39 -9.49 20.51
N THR A 294 -17.89 -8.70 19.55
CA THR A 294 -18.28 -7.30 19.35
C THR A 294 -19.07 -7.14 18.07
N PRO A 295 -20.19 -6.41 18.05
CA PRO A 295 -20.97 -6.18 16.83
C PRO A 295 -20.12 -5.54 15.73
N MET A 296 -20.30 -6.03 14.51
CA MET A 296 -19.69 -5.47 13.30
C MET A 296 -20.70 -4.62 12.54
N ASN A 297 -20.25 -3.47 12.04
CA ASN A 297 -21.01 -2.63 11.13
C ASN A 297 -20.46 -2.76 9.70
N LEU A 298 -21.34 -3.00 8.74
CA LEU A 298 -20.99 -3.11 7.33
C LEU A 298 -21.78 -2.09 6.52
N HIS A 299 -21.05 -1.32 5.71
CA HIS A 299 -21.64 -0.44 4.72
C HIS A 299 -22.02 -1.23 3.47
N THR A 300 -23.28 -1.11 3.03
CA THR A 300 -23.72 -1.64 1.74
C THR A 300 -23.57 -0.54 0.70
N PRO A 301 -22.77 -0.73 -0.37
CA PRO A 301 -22.56 0.28 -1.39
C PRO A 301 -23.87 0.72 -2.06
N VAL A 302 -24.04 2.02 -2.24
CA VAL A 302 -25.17 2.60 -2.98
C VAL A 302 -24.64 3.45 -4.12
N VAL A 303 -24.98 3.08 -5.36
CA VAL A 303 -24.63 3.83 -6.56
C VAL A 303 -25.85 4.60 -7.03
N GLN A 304 -25.75 5.92 -7.08
CA GLN A 304 -26.84 6.80 -7.53
C GLN A 304 -27.03 6.72 -9.05
N GLY A 305 -25.92 6.65 -9.80
CA GLY A 305 -25.93 6.61 -11.26
C GLY A 305 -26.36 7.94 -11.89
N GLY A 306 -26.97 7.85 -13.08
CA GLY A 306 -27.48 9.00 -13.83
C GLY A 306 -26.47 9.70 -14.75
N GLY A 307 -25.27 9.14 -14.92
CA GLY A 307 -24.29 9.61 -15.90
C GLY A 307 -24.79 9.47 -17.35
N SER A 308 -24.35 10.36 -18.23
CA SER A 308 -24.86 10.42 -19.61
C SER A 308 -24.35 9.28 -20.50
N GLY A 309 -25.28 8.52 -21.08
CA GLY A 309 -24.99 7.44 -22.02
C GLY A 309 -25.73 6.15 -21.66
N ASN A 310 -25.53 5.11 -22.48
CA ASN A 310 -26.03 3.77 -22.21
C ASN A 310 -24.84 2.81 -22.19
N LEU A 311 -24.55 2.20 -21.03
CA LEU A 311 -23.42 1.29 -20.85
C LEU A 311 -23.42 0.17 -21.91
N MET A 312 -24.59 -0.42 -22.17
CA MET A 312 -24.73 -1.57 -23.09
C MET A 312 -24.56 -1.19 -24.57
N GLU A 313 -24.62 0.10 -24.91
CA GLU A 313 -24.34 0.59 -26.27
C GLU A 313 -22.87 0.99 -26.44
N LEU A 314 -22.18 1.28 -25.34
CA LEU A 314 -20.79 1.75 -25.34
C LEU A 314 -19.81 0.59 -25.16
N LEU A 315 -20.12 -0.36 -24.27
CA LEU A 315 -19.22 -1.43 -23.89
C LEU A 315 -19.90 -2.79 -24.05
N ASP A 316 -19.25 -3.68 -24.79
CA ASP A 316 -19.54 -5.10 -24.85
C ASP A 316 -18.42 -5.89 -24.16
N VAL A 317 -18.77 -6.98 -23.47
CA VAL A 317 -17.78 -7.82 -22.78
C VAL A 317 -18.04 -9.28 -23.13
N GLU A 318 -16.99 -9.97 -23.55
CA GLU A 318 -17.01 -11.40 -23.86
C GLU A 318 -16.00 -12.17 -23.01
N THR A 319 -16.38 -13.38 -22.59
CA THR A 319 -15.52 -14.28 -21.80
C THR A 319 -15.49 -15.67 -22.44
N PRO A 320 -14.86 -15.83 -23.64
CA PRO A 320 -14.83 -17.10 -24.37
C PRO A 320 -14.19 -18.27 -23.63
N ASP A 321 -13.39 -18.00 -22.59
CA ASP A 321 -12.79 -19.00 -21.69
C ASP A 321 -13.48 -18.99 -20.29
N PRO A 322 -14.76 -19.40 -20.18
CA PRO A 322 -15.57 -19.24 -18.96
C PRO A 322 -15.02 -19.98 -17.73
N GLU A 323 -14.29 -21.07 -17.94
CA GLU A 323 -13.61 -21.85 -16.90
C GLU A 323 -12.46 -21.10 -16.22
N LEU A 324 -11.87 -20.12 -16.91
CA LEU A 324 -10.78 -19.30 -16.40
C LEU A 324 -11.25 -17.98 -15.81
N CYS A 325 -12.46 -17.54 -16.17
CA CYS A 325 -13.10 -16.33 -15.69
C CYS A 325 -14.52 -16.63 -15.18
N PRO A 326 -14.69 -17.22 -13.97
CA PRO A 326 -15.99 -17.57 -13.42
C PRO A 326 -17.01 -16.43 -13.37
N ARG A 327 -16.55 -15.20 -13.13
CA ARG A 327 -17.39 -13.99 -13.16
C ARG A 327 -16.60 -12.77 -13.60
N TYR A 328 -17.23 -11.92 -14.40
CA TYR A 328 -16.66 -10.63 -14.80
C TYR A 328 -17.70 -9.55 -14.67
N THR A 329 -17.40 -8.52 -13.90
CA THR A 329 -18.29 -7.38 -13.68
C THR A 329 -17.61 -6.09 -14.13
N ALA A 330 -18.33 -5.25 -14.87
CA ALA A 330 -17.83 -3.95 -15.31
C ALA A 330 -18.87 -2.84 -15.19
N ARG A 331 -18.39 -1.64 -14.81
CA ARG A 331 -19.17 -0.39 -14.80
C ARG A 331 -18.34 0.72 -15.42
N MET A 332 -19.00 1.72 -16.01
CA MET A 332 -18.35 2.83 -16.69
C MET A 332 -18.60 4.15 -15.95
N VAL A 333 -17.57 4.98 -15.88
CA VAL A 333 -17.59 6.33 -15.34
C VAL A 333 -17.15 7.29 -16.44
N ARG A 334 -17.87 8.39 -16.60
CA ARG A 334 -17.56 9.43 -17.58
C ARG A 334 -17.25 10.75 -16.92
N ASN A 335 -16.68 11.67 -17.69
CA ASN A 335 -16.31 13.01 -17.22
C ASN A 335 -15.43 12.96 -15.96
N VAL A 336 -14.49 12.01 -15.95
CA VAL A 336 -13.58 11.76 -14.85
C VAL A 336 -12.66 12.96 -14.65
N LYS A 337 -12.45 13.31 -13.39
CA LYS A 337 -11.54 14.38 -12.95
C LYS A 337 -10.41 13.75 -12.17
N ILE A 338 -9.27 13.57 -12.82
CA ILE A 338 -8.07 13.05 -12.16
C ILE A 338 -7.54 14.13 -11.20
N ALA A 339 -7.39 13.73 -9.94
CA ALA A 339 -6.89 14.57 -8.88
C ALA A 339 -6.27 13.70 -7.78
N PRO A 340 -5.48 14.27 -6.86
CA PRO A 340 -5.05 13.51 -5.69
C PRO A 340 -6.23 13.09 -4.83
N SER A 341 -6.18 11.87 -4.30
CA SER A 341 -7.19 11.30 -3.40
C SER A 341 -7.35 12.11 -2.13
N PRO A 342 -8.51 12.12 -1.46
CA PRO A 342 -8.66 12.81 -0.18
C PRO A 342 -7.73 12.23 0.89
N LYS A 343 -7.37 13.08 1.88
CA LYS A 343 -6.42 12.74 2.95
C LYS A 343 -6.70 11.39 3.63
N TRP A 344 -7.95 11.16 4.04
CA TRP A 344 -8.35 9.92 4.72
C TRP A 344 -8.08 8.66 3.90
N MET A 345 -8.20 8.72 2.57
CA MET A 345 -7.96 7.57 1.69
C MET A 345 -6.46 7.32 1.56
N ARG A 346 -5.67 8.39 1.39
CA ARG A 346 -4.21 8.30 1.30
C ARG A 346 -3.58 7.75 2.57
N GLU A 347 -4.05 8.21 3.73
CA GLU A 347 -3.63 7.70 5.04
C GLU A 347 -3.90 6.20 5.21
N ARG A 348 -5.11 5.75 4.85
CA ARG A 348 -5.47 4.34 4.91
C ARG A 348 -4.62 3.50 3.97
N LEU A 349 -4.46 3.90 2.71
CA LEU A 349 -3.61 3.19 1.76
C LEU A 349 -2.17 3.05 2.29
N ARG A 350 -1.59 4.15 2.77
CA ARG A 350 -0.22 4.17 3.31
C ARG A 350 -0.08 3.25 4.53
N SER A 351 -1.00 3.32 5.50
CA SER A 351 -0.98 2.46 6.70
C SER A 351 -1.04 0.97 6.36
N MET A 352 -1.58 0.64 5.18
CA MET A 352 -1.72 -0.72 4.68
C MET A 352 -0.58 -1.13 3.74
N GLY A 353 0.45 -0.29 3.60
CA GLY A 353 1.63 -0.52 2.75
C GLY A 353 1.44 -0.17 1.28
N VAL A 354 0.32 0.46 0.90
CA VAL A 354 0.02 0.83 -0.48
C VAL A 354 0.30 2.32 -0.71
N ARG A 355 1.09 2.61 -1.75
CA ARG A 355 1.42 4.00 -2.11
C ARG A 355 0.24 4.66 -2.86
N PRO A 356 -0.25 5.83 -2.41
CA PRO A 356 -1.24 6.61 -3.16
C PRO A 356 -0.69 7.12 -4.50
N ILE A 357 -1.54 7.20 -5.51
CA ILE A 357 -1.24 7.67 -6.87
C ILE A 357 -2.17 8.82 -7.27
N ASN A 358 -3.43 8.51 -7.56
CA ASN A 358 -4.50 9.45 -7.90
C ASN A 358 -5.84 8.86 -7.49
N ASN A 359 -6.89 9.68 -7.42
CA ASN A 359 -8.22 9.29 -6.96
C ASN A 359 -8.79 8.03 -7.62
N ILE A 360 -8.61 7.80 -8.92
CA ILE A 360 -9.16 6.63 -9.60
C ILE A 360 -8.36 5.35 -9.30
N VAL A 361 -7.04 5.42 -9.39
CA VAL A 361 -6.16 4.28 -9.07
C VAL A 361 -6.29 3.93 -7.59
N ASP A 362 -6.34 4.93 -6.73
CA ASP A 362 -6.47 4.77 -5.29
C ASP A 362 -7.82 4.18 -4.89
N ILE A 363 -8.91 4.49 -5.59
CA ILE A 363 -10.20 3.82 -5.38
C ILE A 363 -10.06 2.31 -5.61
N THR A 364 -9.41 1.87 -6.69
CA THR A 364 -9.25 0.44 -6.98
C THR A 364 -8.40 -0.27 -5.92
N ASN A 365 -7.30 0.36 -5.49
CA ASN A 365 -6.46 -0.16 -4.41
C ASN A 365 -7.19 -0.18 -3.06
N TYR A 366 -7.94 0.87 -2.78
CA TYR A 366 -8.72 1.02 -1.55
C TYR A 366 -9.77 -0.09 -1.45
N VAL A 367 -10.54 -0.33 -2.52
CA VAL A 367 -11.52 -1.42 -2.58
C VAL A 367 -10.84 -2.80 -2.52
N MET A 368 -9.68 -2.97 -3.13
CA MET A 368 -8.89 -4.21 -3.00
C MET A 368 -8.48 -4.51 -1.56
N LEU A 369 -8.18 -3.49 -0.76
CA LEU A 369 -7.87 -3.64 0.66
C LEU A 369 -9.15 -3.80 1.50
N GLU A 370 -10.19 -3.02 1.23
CA GLU A 370 -11.46 -3.03 1.98
C GLU A 370 -12.21 -4.36 1.80
N TYR A 371 -12.44 -4.75 0.54
CA TYR A 371 -13.23 -5.93 0.15
C TYR A 371 -12.38 -7.18 -0.14
N GLY A 372 -11.07 -7.04 -0.34
CA GLY A 372 -10.22 -8.16 -0.76
C GLY A 372 -10.31 -8.50 -2.25
N GLN A 373 -11.01 -7.69 -3.03
CA GLN A 373 -11.26 -7.89 -4.45
C GLN A 373 -10.31 -7.00 -5.28
N PRO A 374 -9.27 -7.56 -5.93
CA PRO A 374 -8.49 -6.79 -6.88
C PRO A 374 -9.39 -6.25 -7.99
N MET A 375 -9.15 -4.99 -8.33
CA MET A 375 -9.87 -4.27 -9.36
C MET A 375 -8.90 -3.64 -10.34
N HIS A 376 -9.39 -3.31 -11.52
CA HIS A 376 -8.65 -2.52 -12.49
C HIS A 376 -9.52 -1.39 -13.04
N ALA A 377 -8.86 -0.33 -13.50
CA ALA A 377 -9.50 0.79 -14.16
C ALA A 377 -8.83 0.97 -15.52
N PHE A 378 -9.59 0.80 -16.60
CA PHE A 378 -9.11 1.03 -17.96
C PHE A 378 -9.53 2.43 -18.42
N ASP A 379 -8.60 3.17 -19.01
CA ASP A 379 -8.98 4.32 -19.82
C ASP A 379 -9.70 3.84 -21.09
N TYR A 380 -10.96 4.24 -21.23
CA TYR A 380 -11.86 3.80 -22.29
C TYR A 380 -11.35 4.15 -23.70
N ARG A 381 -10.50 5.18 -23.84
CA ARG A 381 -9.87 5.56 -25.13
C ARG A 381 -9.06 4.41 -25.75
N TYR A 382 -8.58 3.50 -24.91
CA TYR A 382 -7.75 2.36 -25.28
C TYR A 382 -8.51 1.03 -25.38
N VAL A 383 -9.80 1.01 -25.05
CA VAL A 383 -10.68 -0.13 -25.30
C VAL A 383 -11.21 -0.02 -26.74
N LYS A 384 -10.39 -0.42 -27.73
CA LYS A 384 -10.75 -0.29 -29.14
C LYS A 384 -11.97 -1.15 -29.47
N GLY A 385 -12.87 -0.58 -30.27
CA GLY A 385 -14.14 -1.22 -30.64
C GLY A 385 -15.23 -1.16 -29.57
N GLY A 386 -14.96 -0.58 -28.39
CA GLY A 386 -15.93 -0.61 -27.28
C GLY A 386 -16.15 -2.04 -26.77
N LYS A 387 -15.12 -2.89 -26.86
CA LYS A 387 -15.23 -4.31 -26.53
C LYS A 387 -14.08 -4.78 -25.66
N ILE A 388 -14.39 -5.54 -24.62
CA ILE A 388 -13.43 -6.26 -23.79
C ILE A 388 -13.62 -7.77 -24.00
N ILE A 389 -12.53 -8.48 -24.27
CA ILE A 389 -12.52 -9.93 -24.52
C ILE A 389 -11.53 -10.57 -23.55
N VAL A 390 -12.04 -11.34 -22.58
CA VAL A 390 -11.23 -12.10 -21.63
C VAL A 390 -10.94 -13.47 -22.24
N ARG A 391 -9.75 -13.62 -22.82
CA ARG A 391 -9.35 -14.80 -23.59
C ARG A 391 -7.94 -15.25 -23.25
N ARG A 392 -7.60 -16.49 -23.62
CA ARG A 392 -6.19 -16.92 -23.64
C ARG A 392 -5.35 -16.05 -24.59
N ALA A 393 -4.10 -15.84 -24.22
CA ALA A 393 -3.12 -15.20 -25.10
C ALA A 393 -2.81 -16.10 -26.30
N LYS A 394 -2.38 -15.50 -27.40
CA LYS A 394 -1.82 -16.24 -28.54
C LYS A 394 -0.34 -16.55 -28.24
N ASP A 395 0.16 -17.66 -28.76
CA ASP A 395 1.58 -17.98 -28.60
C ASP A 395 2.47 -16.92 -29.26
N GLY A 396 3.35 -16.32 -28.45
CA GLY A 396 4.22 -15.23 -28.89
C GLY A 396 3.54 -13.86 -28.96
N GLU A 397 2.31 -13.72 -28.45
CA GLU A 397 1.67 -12.40 -28.26
C GLU A 397 2.53 -11.54 -27.31
N GLU A 398 2.68 -10.25 -27.63
CA GLU A 398 3.47 -9.32 -26.83
C GLU A 398 2.57 -8.31 -26.14
N LEU A 399 2.88 -7.98 -24.90
CA LEU A 399 2.21 -6.97 -24.10
C LEU A 399 3.24 -6.17 -23.31
N THR A 400 3.20 -4.84 -23.41
CA THR A 400 3.94 -3.96 -22.53
C THR A 400 3.12 -3.73 -21.26
N THR A 401 3.65 -4.14 -20.11
CA THR A 401 3.01 -3.96 -18.81
C THR A 401 3.31 -2.56 -18.24
N LEU A 402 2.54 -2.12 -17.24
CA LEU A 402 2.68 -0.79 -16.59
C LEU A 402 4.09 -0.48 -16.03
N ASP A 403 4.93 -1.49 -15.86
CA ASP A 403 6.35 -1.35 -15.48
C ASP A 403 7.28 -1.02 -16.67
N GLY A 404 6.72 -0.81 -17.87
CA GLY A 404 7.44 -0.52 -19.11
C GLY A 404 8.11 -1.75 -19.76
N ASN A 405 7.95 -2.94 -19.19
CA ASN A 405 8.59 -4.16 -19.71
C ASN A 405 7.71 -4.86 -20.75
N VAL A 406 8.32 -5.25 -21.88
CA VAL A 406 7.65 -6.08 -22.89
C VAL A 406 7.65 -7.55 -22.46
N ARG A 407 6.47 -8.15 -22.39
CA ARG A 407 6.26 -9.53 -21.96
C ARG A 407 5.83 -10.38 -23.15
N LYS A 408 6.49 -11.53 -23.33
CA LYS A 408 6.08 -12.55 -24.32
C LYS A 408 5.14 -13.54 -23.67
N LEU A 409 3.95 -13.66 -24.24
CA LEU A 409 2.86 -14.45 -23.71
C LEU A 409 2.74 -15.78 -24.46
N ASN A 410 2.06 -16.73 -23.83
CA ASN A 410 1.75 -18.03 -24.42
C ASN A 410 0.30 -18.43 -24.11
N SER A 411 -0.19 -19.47 -24.78
CA SER A 411 -1.59 -19.91 -24.72
C SER A 411 -2.08 -20.42 -23.37
N SER A 412 -1.18 -20.56 -22.39
CA SER A 412 -1.56 -20.89 -21.01
C SER A 412 -1.96 -19.66 -20.19
N MET A 413 -1.63 -18.45 -20.66
CA MET A 413 -1.89 -17.18 -19.97
C MET A 413 -3.24 -16.61 -20.38
N LEU A 414 -3.95 -16.02 -19.41
CA LEU A 414 -5.19 -15.29 -19.64
C LEU A 414 -4.89 -13.80 -19.79
N VAL A 415 -5.49 -13.16 -20.79
CA VAL A 415 -5.36 -11.73 -21.06
C VAL A 415 -6.72 -11.08 -21.14
N ILE A 416 -6.71 -9.79 -20.85
CA ILE A 416 -7.82 -8.89 -21.18
C ILE A 416 -7.41 -8.22 -22.48
N ALA A 417 -8.24 -8.36 -23.51
CA ALA A 417 -7.98 -7.85 -24.85
C ALA A 417 -9.11 -6.94 -25.31
N ASP A 418 -8.80 -6.03 -26.22
CA ASP A 418 -9.80 -5.38 -27.07
C ASP A 418 -9.94 -6.15 -28.40
N ASP A 419 -10.64 -5.58 -29.39
CA ASP A 419 -10.81 -6.20 -30.71
C ASP A 419 -9.48 -6.39 -31.48
N GLU A 420 -8.42 -5.66 -31.13
CA GLU A 420 -7.16 -5.63 -31.88
C GLU A 420 -6.03 -6.38 -31.16
N ARG A 421 -5.93 -6.25 -29.83
CA ARG A 421 -4.74 -6.64 -29.05
C ARG A 421 -5.03 -6.89 -27.57
N ALA A 422 -4.07 -7.50 -26.87
CA ALA A 422 -4.09 -7.53 -25.40
C ALA A 422 -3.87 -6.12 -24.82
N VAL A 423 -4.67 -5.78 -23.80
CA VAL A 423 -4.59 -4.52 -23.03
C VAL A 423 -4.17 -4.75 -21.58
N GLY A 424 -4.18 -6.00 -21.09
CA GLY A 424 -3.67 -6.34 -19.76
C GLY A 424 -3.49 -7.83 -19.53
N LEU A 425 -2.69 -8.19 -18.52
CA LEU A 425 -2.59 -9.55 -17.99
C LEU A 425 -3.68 -9.74 -16.94
N ALA A 426 -4.66 -10.59 -17.25
CA ALA A 426 -5.82 -10.83 -16.39
C ALA A 426 -5.34 -11.25 -14.98
N GLY A 427 -5.80 -10.53 -13.96
CA GLY A 427 -5.49 -10.80 -12.56
C GLY A 427 -4.03 -10.64 -12.13
N ILE A 428 -3.15 -10.08 -12.97
CA ILE A 428 -1.72 -9.90 -12.65
C ILE A 428 -1.31 -8.44 -12.72
N MET A 429 -1.43 -7.82 -13.90
CA MET A 429 -0.99 -6.44 -14.13
C MET A 429 -1.64 -5.86 -15.38
N GLY A 430 -2.04 -4.58 -15.32
CA GLY A 430 -2.51 -3.83 -16.48
C GLY A 430 -1.42 -3.64 -17.54
N GLY A 431 -1.85 -3.38 -18.78
CA GLY A 431 -0.96 -2.92 -19.83
C GLY A 431 -0.68 -1.43 -19.71
N GLU A 432 0.51 -1.01 -20.14
CA GLU A 432 0.87 0.43 -20.24
C GLU A 432 -0.12 1.20 -21.11
N ASN A 433 -0.62 0.54 -22.17
CA ASN A 433 -1.58 1.12 -23.10
C ASN A 433 -2.97 1.39 -22.53
N SER A 434 -3.26 1.08 -21.26
CA SER A 434 -4.58 1.33 -20.66
C SER A 434 -4.50 2.03 -19.30
N GLU A 435 -3.35 2.61 -19.00
CA GLU A 435 -3.09 3.34 -17.75
C GLU A 435 -4.00 4.56 -17.60
N ILE A 436 -4.36 4.86 -16.35
CA ILE A 436 -5.06 6.09 -15.99
C ILE A 436 -4.04 7.22 -15.88
N VAL A 437 -4.11 8.16 -16.83
CA VAL A 437 -3.28 9.35 -16.93
C VAL A 437 -4.08 10.63 -16.68
N ASP A 438 -3.42 11.76 -16.46
CA ASP A 438 -4.05 13.03 -16.04
C ASP A 438 -5.17 13.55 -16.97
N ASP A 439 -5.12 13.20 -18.27
CA ASP A 439 -6.10 13.60 -19.28
C ASP A 439 -7.19 12.53 -19.54
N THR A 440 -7.29 11.51 -18.68
CA THR A 440 -8.32 10.47 -18.78
C THR A 440 -9.70 11.05 -18.51
N VAL A 441 -10.64 10.81 -19.44
CA VAL A 441 -12.01 11.37 -19.36
C VAL A 441 -13.06 10.30 -19.08
N ASP A 442 -12.90 9.11 -19.64
CA ASP A 442 -13.85 8.00 -19.54
C ASP A 442 -13.11 6.76 -19.03
N VAL A 443 -13.63 6.12 -17.99
CA VAL A 443 -13.00 4.98 -17.30
C VAL A 443 -13.97 3.79 -17.25
N VAL A 444 -13.45 2.59 -17.47
CA VAL A 444 -14.15 1.33 -17.22
C VAL A 444 -13.54 0.66 -16.00
N PHE A 445 -14.31 0.50 -14.94
CA PHE A 445 -13.93 -0.33 -13.81
C PHE A 445 -14.19 -1.79 -14.11
N GLU A 446 -13.17 -2.62 -13.86
CA GLU A 446 -13.24 -4.06 -13.85
C GLU A 446 -13.21 -4.58 -12.41
N SER A 447 -14.11 -5.51 -12.13
CA SER A 447 -14.03 -6.41 -10.99
C SER A 447 -14.31 -7.83 -11.46
N ALA A 448 -13.30 -8.69 -11.44
CA ALA A 448 -13.37 -10.02 -12.03
C ALA A 448 -12.93 -11.12 -11.05
N ASN A 449 -13.38 -12.33 -11.30
CA ASN A 449 -12.93 -13.54 -10.64
C ASN A 449 -12.19 -14.41 -11.66
N PHE A 450 -10.95 -14.77 -11.36
CA PHE A 450 -10.10 -15.58 -12.23
C PHE A 450 -9.68 -16.89 -11.56
N ASN A 451 -9.39 -17.91 -12.37
CA ASN A 451 -8.87 -19.18 -11.87
C ASN A 451 -7.48 -19.01 -11.23
N GLY A 452 -7.39 -19.20 -9.92
CA GLY A 452 -6.14 -18.98 -9.17
C GLY A 452 -4.95 -19.83 -9.61
N THR A 453 -5.19 -21.06 -10.10
CA THR A 453 -4.11 -21.92 -10.61
C THR A 453 -3.53 -21.37 -11.92
N ALA A 454 -4.37 -20.85 -12.81
CA ALA A 454 -3.93 -20.21 -14.04
C ALA A 454 -3.12 -18.94 -13.75
N ILE A 455 -3.60 -18.09 -12.85
CA ILE A 455 -2.89 -16.89 -12.40
C ILE A 455 -1.52 -17.24 -11.83
N ARG A 456 -1.45 -18.23 -10.92
CA ARG A 456 -0.19 -18.67 -10.31
C ARG A 456 0.84 -19.12 -11.34
N LYS A 457 0.41 -19.93 -12.31
CA LYS A 457 1.30 -20.43 -13.36
C LYS A 457 1.81 -19.30 -14.25
N ALA A 458 0.95 -18.35 -14.61
CA ALA A 458 1.32 -17.20 -15.42
C ALA A 458 2.28 -16.26 -14.66
N ALA A 459 1.98 -15.93 -13.41
CA ALA A 459 2.83 -15.13 -12.52
C ALA A 459 4.25 -15.73 -12.38
N LEU A 460 4.34 -17.03 -12.08
CA LEU A 460 5.62 -17.75 -11.99
C LEU A 460 6.38 -17.80 -13.32
N ALA A 461 5.68 -18.04 -14.44
CA ALA A 461 6.31 -18.09 -15.76
C ALA A 461 6.90 -16.74 -16.20
N LEU A 462 6.30 -15.64 -15.76
CA LEU A 462 6.74 -14.27 -16.05
C LEU A 462 7.71 -13.73 -14.99
N GLY A 463 7.93 -14.45 -13.88
CA GLY A 463 8.73 -13.98 -12.76
C GLY A 463 8.14 -12.75 -12.07
N MET A 464 6.81 -12.58 -12.12
CA MET A 464 6.11 -11.42 -11.59
C MET A 464 5.02 -11.87 -10.61
N ARG A 465 5.06 -11.36 -9.38
CA ARG A 465 4.03 -11.60 -8.39
C ARG A 465 3.61 -10.27 -7.78
N THR A 466 2.44 -9.80 -8.16
CA THR A 466 1.80 -8.57 -7.67
C THR A 466 0.85 -8.88 -6.51
N GLU A 467 0.42 -7.86 -5.77
CA GLU A 467 -0.60 -8.00 -4.72
C GLU A 467 -1.91 -8.60 -5.26
N ALA A 468 -2.36 -8.14 -6.42
CA ALA A 468 -3.53 -8.66 -7.12
C ALA A 468 -3.36 -10.17 -7.42
N SER A 469 -2.25 -10.55 -8.05
CA SER A 469 -1.99 -11.96 -8.35
C SER A 469 -1.93 -12.82 -7.09
N ALA A 470 -1.27 -12.34 -6.02
CA ALA A 470 -1.15 -13.07 -4.77
C ALA A 470 -2.51 -13.33 -4.09
N LYS A 471 -3.51 -12.46 -4.30
CA LYS A 471 -4.90 -12.66 -3.87
C LYS A 471 -5.63 -13.65 -4.78
N PHE A 472 -5.60 -13.45 -6.11
CA PHE A 472 -6.26 -14.35 -7.06
C PHE A 472 -5.75 -15.79 -6.99
N GLU A 473 -4.44 -16.00 -6.80
CA GLU A 473 -3.80 -17.31 -6.66
C GLU A 473 -4.42 -18.18 -5.56
N LYS A 474 -5.00 -17.56 -4.53
CA LYS A 474 -5.61 -18.25 -3.37
C LYS A 474 -7.08 -18.61 -3.56
N GLY A 475 -7.70 -18.18 -4.67
CA GLY A 475 -9.11 -18.41 -4.97
C GLY A 475 -10.00 -17.41 -4.22
N LEU A 476 -10.47 -16.39 -4.94
CA LEU A 476 -11.36 -15.38 -4.39
C LEU A 476 -12.83 -15.77 -4.57
N ASP A 477 -13.70 -15.19 -3.74
CA ASP A 477 -15.14 -15.36 -3.84
C ASP A 477 -15.69 -14.68 -5.11
N PRO A 478 -16.32 -15.42 -6.05
CA PRO A 478 -16.98 -14.83 -7.22
C PRO A 478 -18.13 -13.89 -6.85
N MET A 479 -18.73 -14.02 -5.67
CA MET A 479 -19.83 -13.14 -5.24
C MET A 479 -19.36 -11.73 -4.89
N ASN A 480 -18.06 -11.55 -4.64
CA ASN A 480 -17.49 -10.28 -4.21
C ASN A 480 -17.28 -9.27 -5.35
N THR A 481 -17.36 -9.70 -6.62
CA THR A 481 -17.05 -8.82 -7.77
C THR A 481 -18.01 -7.63 -7.86
N LEU A 482 -19.31 -7.88 -7.68
CA LEU A 482 -20.35 -6.86 -7.80
C LEU A 482 -20.33 -5.84 -6.64
N PRO A 483 -20.34 -6.25 -5.36
CA PRO A 483 -20.20 -5.30 -4.26
C PRO A 483 -18.94 -4.43 -4.35
N ALA A 484 -17.82 -5.00 -4.80
CA ALA A 484 -16.58 -4.25 -4.96
C ALA A 484 -16.66 -3.18 -6.06
N VAL A 485 -17.20 -3.50 -7.24
CA VAL A 485 -17.33 -2.49 -8.31
C VAL A 485 -18.35 -1.41 -7.94
N ASP A 486 -19.42 -1.78 -7.23
CA ASP A 486 -20.40 -0.83 -6.72
C ASP A 486 -19.78 0.10 -5.68
N ARG A 487 -18.93 -0.44 -4.79
CA ARG A 487 -18.16 0.37 -3.85
C ARG A 487 -17.23 1.35 -4.55
N ALA A 488 -16.55 0.93 -5.62
CA ALA A 488 -15.70 1.82 -6.40
C ALA A 488 -16.50 2.96 -7.05
N CYS A 489 -17.65 2.64 -7.64
CA CYS A 489 -18.56 3.64 -8.21
C CYS A 489 -19.11 4.60 -7.16
N GLU A 490 -19.51 4.10 -5.99
CA GLU A 490 -19.95 4.95 -4.88
C GLU A 490 -18.84 5.90 -4.42
N LEU A 491 -17.59 5.42 -4.33
CA LEU A 491 -16.45 6.28 -4.01
C LEU A 491 -16.23 7.36 -5.07
N VAL A 492 -16.37 7.04 -6.36
CA VAL A 492 -16.31 8.06 -7.42
C VAL A 492 -17.36 9.16 -7.21
N GLU A 493 -18.61 8.78 -6.89
CA GLU A 493 -19.69 9.74 -6.63
C GLU A 493 -19.42 10.58 -5.38
N LEU A 494 -19.01 9.94 -4.28
CA LEU A 494 -18.69 10.61 -3.01
C LEU A 494 -17.55 11.63 -3.16
N LEU A 495 -16.57 11.34 -4.02
CA LEU A 495 -15.44 12.23 -4.27
C LEU A 495 -15.73 13.27 -5.37
N GLY A 496 -16.88 13.20 -6.03
CA GLY A 496 -17.18 14.03 -7.21
C GLY A 496 -16.17 13.82 -8.35
N ALA A 497 -15.59 12.62 -8.42
CA ALA A 497 -14.50 12.28 -9.33
C ALA A 497 -14.97 11.96 -10.76
N GLY A 498 -16.28 11.79 -10.97
CA GLY A 498 -16.87 11.52 -12.28
C GLY A 498 -18.37 11.22 -12.19
N GLU A 499 -18.97 10.90 -13.32
CA GLU A 499 -20.39 10.55 -13.47
C GLU A 499 -20.53 9.06 -13.77
N VAL A 500 -21.13 8.30 -12.86
CA VAL A 500 -21.32 6.85 -13.04
C VAL A 500 -22.52 6.59 -13.96
N LEU A 501 -22.33 5.76 -14.99
CA LEU A 501 -23.43 5.37 -15.88
C LEU A 501 -24.38 4.38 -15.21
N ASP A 502 -25.64 4.45 -15.62
CA ASP A 502 -26.64 3.47 -15.21
C ASP A 502 -26.33 2.07 -15.78
N GLY A 503 -26.63 1.06 -14.97
CA GLY A 503 -26.42 -0.34 -15.31
C GLY A 503 -25.06 -0.89 -14.90
N VAL A 504 -24.92 -2.20 -15.12
CA VAL A 504 -23.73 -3.00 -14.85
C VAL A 504 -23.67 -4.11 -15.89
N ILE A 505 -22.48 -4.38 -16.42
CA ILE A 505 -22.23 -5.61 -17.19
C ILE A 505 -21.81 -6.65 -16.16
N ASP A 506 -22.58 -7.72 -16.01
CA ASP A 506 -22.31 -8.80 -15.05
C ASP A 506 -22.43 -10.16 -15.73
N ILE A 507 -21.29 -10.73 -16.10
CA ILE A 507 -21.21 -12.03 -16.76
C ILE A 507 -20.93 -13.09 -15.71
N LEU A 508 -21.92 -13.95 -15.45
CA LEU A 508 -21.79 -15.10 -14.58
C LEU A 508 -21.62 -16.37 -15.42
N ASN A 509 -20.37 -16.81 -15.57
CA ASN A 509 -20.04 -18.08 -16.22
C ASN A 509 -20.22 -19.27 -15.28
N TYR A 510 -20.05 -19.01 -13.98
CA TYR A 510 -20.33 -19.95 -12.90
C TYR A 510 -21.29 -19.29 -11.92
N VAL A 511 -22.38 -19.98 -11.59
CA VAL A 511 -23.33 -19.54 -10.56
C VAL A 511 -23.04 -20.34 -9.29
N PRO A 512 -22.44 -19.73 -8.25
CA PRO A 512 -22.21 -20.40 -6.98
C PRO A 512 -23.54 -20.92 -6.42
N GLN A 513 -23.62 -22.21 -6.15
CA GLN A 513 -24.76 -22.80 -5.47
C GLN A 513 -24.59 -22.62 -3.96
N GLU A 514 -25.70 -22.46 -3.23
CA GLU A 514 -25.69 -22.49 -1.77
C GLU A 514 -25.02 -23.78 -1.30
N HIS A 515 -23.93 -23.64 -0.53
CA HIS A 515 -23.19 -24.77 0.00
C HIS A 515 -23.67 -25.06 1.41
N THR A 516 -24.17 -26.28 1.64
CA THR A 516 -24.59 -26.74 2.96
C THR A 516 -23.80 -27.97 3.38
N ILE A 517 -23.49 -28.02 4.67
CA ILE A 517 -22.83 -29.17 5.31
C ILE A 517 -23.72 -29.65 6.44
N ARG A 518 -23.89 -30.97 6.55
CA ARG A 518 -24.54 -31.59 7.70
C ARG A 518 -23.59 -31.53 8.90
N MET A 519 -23.80 -30.56 9.78
CA MET A 519 -23.13 -30.47 11.08
C MET A 519 -23.68 -31.56 12.00
N ASP A 520 -22.80 -32.28 12.68
CA ASP A 520 -23.13 -33.36 13.62
C ASP A 520 -22.29 -33.20 14.89
N PRO A 521 -22.88 -32.72 16.00
CA PRO A 521 -22.14 -32.43 17.24
C PRO A 521 -21.39 -33.65 17.80
N ASP A 522 -21.96 -34.85 17.69
CA ASP A 522 -21.35 -36.07 18.22
C ASP A 522 -20.08 -36.42 17.43
N ARG A 523 -20.11 -36.22 16.11
CA ARG A 523 -18.94 -36.43 15.25
C ARG A 523 -17.86 -35.39 15.48
N VAL A 524 -18.24 -34.13 15.72
CA VAL A 524 -17.29 -33.06 16.07
C VAL A 524 -16.60 -33.38 17.41
N ASN A 525 -17.37 -33.69 18.45
CA ASN A 525 -16.82 -34.09 19.74
C ASN A 525 -15.93 -35.34 19.65
N ALA A 526 -16.33 -36.34 18.84
CA ALA A 526 -15.52 -37.52 18.61
C ALA A 526 -14.18 -37.22 17.92
N LEU A 527 -14.14 -36.23 17.02
CA LEU A 527 -12.91 -35.79 16.34
C LEU A 527 -12.00 -35.00 17.28
N LEU A 528 -12.58 -34.09 18.07
CA LEU A 528 -11.83 -33.21 18.98
C LEU A 528 -11.44 -33.88 20.30
N GLY A 529 -12.12 -34.97 20.68
CA GLY A 529 -11.96 -35.60 21.99
C GLY A 529 -12.54 -34.75 23.12
N THR A 530 -13.65 -34.06 22.86
CA THR A 530 -14.31 -33.11 23.77
C THR A 530 -15.75 -33.53 24.10
N ASP A 531 -16.37 -32.84 25.06
CA ASP A 531 -17.79 -33.00 25.44
C ASP A 531 -18.52 -31.65 25.33
N ILE A 532 -18.30 -30.90 24.25
CA ILE A 532 -18.89 -29.57 24.05
C ILE A 532 -20.40 -29.72 23.79
N PRO A 533 -21.29 -28.96 24.44
CA PRO A 533 -22.72 -28.97 24.16
C PRO A 533 -23.02 -28.58 22.70
N ALA A 534 -24.02 -29.25 22.09
CA ALA A 534 -24.42 -28.98 20.70
C ALA A 534 -24.77 -27.50 20.46
N VAL A 535 -25.51 -26.88 21.40
CA VAL A 535 -25.90 -25.47 21.33
C VAL A 535 -24.67 -24.56 21.22
N ASP A 536 -23.67 -24.77 22.07
CA ASP A 536 -22.44 -23.97 22.10
C ASP A 536 -21.68 -24.10 20.78
N MET A 537 -21.64 -25.29 20.17
CA MET A 537 -21.02 -25.47 18.85
C MET A 537 -21.71 -24.63 17.76
N TYR A 538 -23.05 -24.60 17.73
CA TYR A 538 -23.76 -23.77 16.77
C TYR A 538 -23.59 -22.27 17.05
N GLN A 539 -23.44 -21.87 18.31
CA GLN A 539 -23.10 -20.49 18.68
C GLN A 539 -21.70 -20.10 18.17
N TYR A 540 -20.71 -20.96 18.34
CA TYR A 540 -19.36 -20.73 17.79
C TYR A 540 -19.37 -20.62 16.25
N LEU A 541 -20.15 -21.47 15.57
CA LEU A 541 -20.31 -21.40 14.12
C LEU A 541 -21.03 -20.11 13.68
N GLU A 542 -22.04 -19.66 14.43
CA GLU A 542 -22.76 -18.42 14.14
C GLU A 542 -21.82 -17.19 14.18
N GLN A 543 -20.84 -17.16 15.10
CA GLN A 543 -19.85 -16.08 15.20
C GLN A 543 -19.08 -15.85 13.89
N VAL A 544 -18.90 -16.91 13.08
CA VAL A 544 -18.26 -16.85 11.75
C VAL A 544 -19.25 -16.96 10.59
N ASN A 545 -20.51 -16.62 10.85
CA ASN A 545 -21.62 -16.61 9.90
C ASN A 545 -21.97 -17.99 9.30
N ILE A 546 -21.55 -19.09 9.92
CA ILE A 546 -21.99 -20.43 9.56
C ILE A 546 -23.24 -20.73 10.38
N VAL A 547 -24.41 -20.65 9.74
CA VAL A 547 -25.70 -20.68 10.43
C VAL A 547 -26.61 -21.77 9.87
N THR A 548 -27.54 -22.27 10.69
CA THR A 548 -28.67 -23.03 10.16
C THR A 548 -29.58 -22.12 9.33
N LYS A 549 -30.39 -22.70 8.45
CA LYS A 549 -31.32 -21.94 7.62
C LYS A 549 -32.32 -21.14 8.46
N GLU A 550 -32.74 -21.71 9.59
CA GLU A 550 -33.64 -21.13 10.56
C GLU A 550 -32.95 -20.17 11.55
N LYS A 551 -31.61 -20.10 11.53
CA LYS A 551 -30.77 -19.34 12.48
C LYS A 551 -31.07 -19.70 13.93
N ASP A 552 -31.09 -20.99 14.20
CA ASP A 552 -31.34 -21.60 15.50
C ASP A 552 -30.16 -22.48 15.96
N PHE A 553 -30.22 -22.94 17.21
CA PHE A 553 -29.19 -23.77 17.84
C PHE A 553 -29.76 -25.15 18.21
N PRO A 554 -29.85 -26.10 17.27
CA PRO A 554 -30.47 -27.39 17.53
C PRO A 554 -29.63 -28.26 18.47
N ASN A 555 -30.30 -29.16 19.21
CA ASN A 555 -29.65 -30.12 20.12
C ASN A 555 -29.13 -31.40 19.41
N GLY A 556 -28.91 -31.35 18.11
CA GLY A 556 -28.52 -32.52 17.32
C GLY A 556 -28.09 -32.13 15.90
N PRO A 557 -27.94 -33.09 14.97
CA PRO A 557 -27.45 -32.80 13.63
C PRO A 557 -28.40 -31.90 12.84
N ALA A 558 -27.85 -30.90 12.15
CA ALA A 558 -28.57 -29.97 11.30
C ALA A 558 -27.70 -29.51 10.11
N ASP A 559 -28.34 -28.98 9.08
CA ASP A 559 -27.62 -28.44 7.93
C ASP A 559 -27.24 -26.99 8.23
N VAL A 560 -25.97 -26.67 8.08
CA VAL A 560 -25.45 -25.30 8.17
C VAL A 560 -25.09 -24.78 6.79
N VAL A 561 -25.38 -23.51 6.56
CA VAL A 561 -25.07 -22.78 5.33
C VAL A 561 -23.68 -22.19 5.46
N ILE A 562 -22.83 -22.48 4.47
CA ILE A 562 -21.46 -21.97 4.42
C ILE A 562 -21.44 -20.67 3.61
N PRO A 563 -20.92 -19.56 4.15
CA PRO A 563 -20.77 -18.32 3.41
C PRO A 563 -19.90 -18.48 2.15
N SER A 564 -20.21 -17.74 1.08
CA SER A 564 -19.50 -17.86 -0.20
C SER A 564 -18.00 -17.55 -0.12
N TRP A 565 -17.58 -16.71 0.84
CA TRP A 565 -16.18 -16.37 1.09
C TRP A 565 -15.40 -17.44 1.89
N ARG A 566 -16.08 -18.47 2.43
CA ARG A 566 -15.47 -19.58 3.18
C ARG A 566 -15.34 -20.83 2.31
N ALA A 567 -14.65 -20.70 1.18
CA ALA A 567 -14.40 -21.81 0.24
C ALA A 567 -13.52 -22.94 0.83
N ASP A 568 -12.86 -22.68 1.96
CA ASP A 568 -12.10 -23.64 2.75
C ASP A 568 -12.98 -24.64 3.51
N VAL A 569 -14.22 -24.28 3.81
CA VAL A 569 -15.14 -25.11 4.59
C VAL A 569 -15.93 -26.03 3.66
N VAL A 570 -15.50 -27.28 3.56
CA VAL A 570 -16.05 -28.28 2.61
C VAL A 570 -16.55 -29.55 3.29
N GLY A 571 -16.25 -29.74 4.58
CA GLY A 571 -16.68 -30.90 5.34
C GLY A 571 -16.69 -30.69 6.86
N ILE A 572 -16.95 -31.79 7.57
CA ILE A 572 -17.12 -31.78 9.03
C ILE A 572 -15.83 -31.46 9.79
N ALA A 573 -14.67 -31.78 9.22
CA ALA A 573 -13.38 -31.47 9.84
C ALA A 573 -13.16 -29.96 9.92
N ASP A 574 -13.57 -29.22 8.89
CA ASP A 574 -13.46 -27.76 8.83
C ASP A 574 -14.44 -27.10 9.82
N LEU A 575 -15.66 -27.64 9.93
CA LEU A 575 -16.59 -27.23 11.00
C LEU A 575 -16.03 -27.51 12.40
N ALA A 576 -15.37 -28.65 12.59
CA ALA A 576 -14.73 -28.99 13.87
C ALA A 576 -13.55 -28.07 14.18
N GLU A 577 -12.80 -27.62 13.17
CA GLU A 577 -11.74 -26.61 13.34
C GLU A 577 -12.31 -25.29 13.85
N GLU A 578 -13.39 -24.77 13.25
CA GLU A 578 -14.04 -23.55 13.72
C GLU A 578 -14.54 -23.69 15.16
N VAL A 579 -15.22 -24.81 15.49
CA VAL A 579 -15.67 -25.09 16.86
C VAL A 579 -14.49 -25.15 17.82
N ALA A 580 -13.40 -25.84 17.47
CA ALA A 580 -12.21 -25.96 18.31
C ALA A 580 -11.56 -24.60 18.57
N ARG A 581 -11.51 -23.74 17.56
CA ARG A 581 -10.85 -22.42 17.60
C ARG A 581 -11.51 -21.49 18.62
N PHE A 582 -12.84 -21.40 18.60
CA PHE A 582 -13.61 -20.58 19.54
C PHE A 582 -13.82 -21.25 20.89
N TYR A 583 -13.90 -22.58 20.94
CA TYR A 583 -13.80 -23.30 22.22
C TYR A 583 -12.43 -23.04 22.89
N GLY A 584 -11.39 -22.79 22.09
CA GLY A 584 -10.02 -22.57 22.51
C GLY A 584 -9.25 -23.88 22.60
N TYR A 585 -8.15 -24.00 21.84
CA TYR A 585 -7.37 -25.23 21.78
C TYR A 585 -6.80 -25.64 23.14
N ASN A 586 -6.55 -24.67 24.03
CA ASN A 586 -6.09 -24.90 25.40
C ASN A 586 -7.13 -25.58 26.31
N ASN A 587 -8.40 -25.55 25.93
CA ASN A 587 -9.48 -26.22 26.65
C ASN A 587 -9.66 -27.68 26.22
N ILE A 588 -9.04 -28.10 25.11
CA ILE A 588 -9.10 -29.50 24.65
C ILE A 588 -8.25 -30.38 25.60
N PRO A 589 -8.83 -31.43 26.20
CA PRO A 589 -8.13 -32.23 27.18
C PRO A 589 -7.02 -33.07 26.54
N CYS A 590 -5.84 -33.04 27.16
CA CYS A 590 -4.77 -33.97 26.81
C CYS A 590 -5.13 -35.40 27.27
N THR A 591 -5.40 -36.29 26.32
CA THR A 591 -5.72 -37.70 26.60
C THR A 591 -4.70 -38.64 25.98
N LEU A 592 -4.59 -39.87 26.50
CA LEU A 592 -3.81 -40.92 25.86
C LEU A 592 -4.61 -41.55 24.73
N MET A 593 -3.93 -41.84 23.62
CA MET A 593 -4.49 -42.62 22.51
C MET A 593 -5.08 -43.95 23.01
N ARG A 594 -6.32 -44.25 22.60
CA ARG A 594 -7.00 -45.51 22.92
C ARG A 594 -7.05 -46.39 21.68
N GLY A 595 -6.60 -47.64 21.80
CA GLY A 595 -6.60 -48.60 20.69
C GLY A 595 -5.89 -49.90 21.07
N GLN A 596 -5.94 -50.92 20.20
CA GLN A 596 -5.12 -52.12 20.36
C GLN A 596 -3.65 -51.74 20.15
N THR A 597 -2.87 -51.71 21.23
CA THR A 597 -1.43 -51.45 21.18
C THR A 597 -0.69 -52.74 20.82
N THR A 598 0.11 -52.68 19.76
CA THR A 598 1.15 -53.67 19.50
C THR A 598 2.39 -53.29 20.29
N LEU A 599 3.13 -54.28 20.80
CA LEU A 599 4.39 -54.02 21.49
C LEU A 599 5.45 -53.72 20.41
N GLY A 600 5.70 -52.43 20.17
CA GLY A 600 6.79 -51.99 19.29
C GLY A 600 8.15 -52.38 19.85
N GLY A 601 9.13 -52.56 18.98
CA GLY A 601 10.51 -52.85 19.36
C GLY A 601 11.45 -52.51 18.21
N TYR A 602 12.74 -52.39 18.53
CA TYR A 602 13.76 -52.18 17.51
C TYR A 602 13.89 -53.42 16.62
N SER A 603 14.09 -53.19 15.33
CA SER A 603 14.50 -54.27 14.43
C SER A 603 15.88 -54.81 14.85
N PRO A 604 16.24 -56.03 14.40
CA PRO A 604 17.59 -56.54 14.56
C PRO A 604 18.67 -55.58 14.03
N GLU A 605 18.40 -54.90 12.90
CA GLU A 605 19.29 -53.93 12.27
C GLU A 605 19.48 -52.67 13.12
N GLU A 606 18.39 -52.07 13.61
CA GLU A 606 18.44 -50.89 14.49
C GLU A 606 19.16 -51.22 15.80
N THR A 607 18.92 -52.42 16.35
CA THR A 607 19.60 -52.90 17.56
C THR A 607 21.11 -53.02 17.31
N LEU A 608 21.51 -53.54 16.15
CA LEU A 608 22.90 -53.65 15.76
C LEU A 608 23.56 -52.28 15.58
N GLU A 609 22.91 -51.36 14.86
CA GLU A 609 23.42 -50.01 14.62
C GLU A 609 23.64 -49.25 15.93
N ARG A 610 22.66 -49.28 16.84
CA ARG A 610 22.78 -48.66 18.17
C ARG A 610 23.91 -49.24 19.01
N ARG A 611 24.11 -50.57 18.91
CA ARG A 611 25.22 -51.25 19.61
C ARG A 611 26.57 -50.85 19.02
N LEU A 612 26.67 -50.78 17.69
CA LEU A 612 27.88 -50.33 17.00
C LEU A 612 28.21 -48.88 17.33
N GLY A 613 27.23 -47.97 17.26
CA GLY A 613 27.43 -46.57 17.62
C GLY A 613 27.92 -46.40 19.06
N SER A 614 27.33 -47.15 20.00
CA SER A 614 27.78 -47.14 21.40
C SER A 614 29.22 -47.66 21.57
N LEU A 615 29.59 -48.69 20.82
CA LEU A 615 30.96 -49.23 20.84
C LEU A 615 31.97 -48.22 20.29
N CYS A 616 31.67 -47.59 19.14
CA CYS A 616 32.52 -46.57 18.54
C CYS A 616 32.74 -45.39 19.50
N ARG A 617 31.67 -44.89 20.13
CA ARG A 617 31.78 -43.80 21.12
C ARG A 617 32.58 -44.22 22.35
N ALA A 618 32.43 -45.46 22.84
CA ALA A 618 33.24 -45.98 23.95
C ALA A 618 34.74 -46.12 23.58
N MET A 619 35.06 -46.24 22.29
CA MET A 619 36.43 -46.24 21.78
C MET A 619 36.98 -44.84 21.49
N GLY A 620 36.22 -43.77 21.77
CA GLY A 620 36.66 -42.39 21.60
C GLY A 620 36.37 -41.78 20.22
N TYR A 621 35.48 -42.37 19.42
CA TYR A 621 34.99 -41.76 18.17
C TYR A 621 33.81 -40.82 18.44
N ASP A 622 33.79 -39.67 17.77
CA ASP A 622 32.65 -38.75 17.75
C ASP A 622 31.72 -39.04 16.57
N GLU A 623 30.42 -39.03 16.83
CA GLU A 623 29.39 -39.18 15.81
C GLU A 623 29.06 -37.81 15.20
N ILE A 624 29.02 -37.74 13.87
CA ILE A 624 28.68 -36.52 13.13
C ILE A 624 27.56 -36.79 12.14
N ILE A 625 26.70 -35.79 11.94
CA ILE A 625 25.71 -35.76 10.86
C ILE A 625 26.22 -34.80 9.80
N THR A 626 26.45 -35.31 8.60
CA THR A 626 26.96 -34.55 7.46
C THR A 626 25.89 -34.43 6.38
N TYR A 627 25.99 -33.42 5.52
CA TYR A 627 25.09 -33.30 4.38
C TYR A 627 25.11 -34.54 3.47
N SER A 628 23.92 -34.98 3.06
CA SER A 628 23.76 -36.06 2.10
C SER A 628 24.04 -35.64 0.66
N PHE A 629 24.12 -34.34 0.40
CA PHE A 629 24.47 -33.76 -0.88
C PHE A 629 25.86 -33.11 -0.82
N ILE A 630 26.65 -33.32 -1.87
CA ILE A 630 28.05 -32.90 -1.95
C ILE A 630 28.40 -32.37 -3.35
N SER A 631 29.59 -31.79 -3.47
CA SER A 631 30.21 -31.48 -4.76
C SER A 631 30.73 -32.78 -5.41
N PRO A 632 30.61 -32.94 -6.75
CA PRO A 632 31.30 -34.00 -7.48
C PRO A 632 32.81 -34.01 -7.22
N THR A 633 33.41 -32.84 -6.94
CA THR A 633 34.85 -32.70 -6.63
C THR A 633 35.26 -33.41 -5.34
N CYS A 634 34.33 -33.73 -4.44
CA CYS A 634 34.65 -34.50 -3.23
C CYS A 634 35.21 -35.88 -3.56
N TYR A 635 34.76 -36.51 -4.65
CA TYR A 635 35.29 -37.79 -5.11
C TYR A 635 36.74 -37.68 -5.59
N ASP A 636 37.12 -36.53 -6.16
CA ASP A 636 38.50 -36.24 -6.54
C ASP A 636 39.37 -35.99 -5.30
N LYS A 637 38.85 -35.26 -4.29
CA LYS A 637 39.55 -35.00 -3.02
C LYS A 637 39.90 -36.29 -2.27
N ILE A 638 39.02 -37.28 -2.28
CA ILE A 638 39.28 -38.61 -1.69
C ILE A 638 40.01 -39.57 -2.66
N ARG A 639 40.35 -39.08 -3.87
CA ARG A 639 41.11 -39.77 -4.91
C ARG A 639 40.48 -41.07 -5.40
N TRP A 640 39.15 -41.11 -5.52
CA TRP A 640 38.50 -42.23 -6.22
C TRP A 640 38.84 -42.21 -7.71
N PRO A 641 39.04 -43.38 -8.36
CA PRO A 641 39.16 -43.46 -9.81
C PRO A 641 37.94 -42.84 -10.52
N GLN A 642 38.14 -42.25 -11.70
CA GLN A 642 37.05 -41.61 -12.45
C GLN A 642 35.97 -42.59 -12.92
N ASP A 643 36.34 -43.86 -13.08
CA ASP A 643 35.50 -44.98 -13.48
C ASP A 643 34.93 -45.76 -12.27
N ASP A 644 35.16 -45.31 -11.04
CA ASP A 644 34.59 -45.96 -9.85
C ASP A 644 33.06 -45.85 -9.87
N ALA A 645 32.37 -46.99 -9.74
CA ALA A 645 30.92 -47.06 -9.79
C ALA A 645 30.23 -46.16 -8.74
N ARG A 646 30.89 -45.88 -7.61
CA ARG A 646 30.35 -44.97 -6.58
C ARG A 646 30.31 -43.52 -7.03
N ARG A 647 31.02 -43.11 -8.09
CA ARG A 647 30.84 -41.76 -8.67
C ARG A 647 29.50 -41.57 -9.40
N GLN A 648 28.71 -42.64 -9.59
CA GLN A 648 27.38 -42.58 -10.19
C GLN A 648 26.33 -42.11 -9.17
N SER A 649 26.40 -40.83 -8.83
CA SER A 649 25.47 -40.18 -7.92
C SER A 649 24.20 -39.70 -8.60
N PHE A 650 23.10 -39.68 -7.85
CA PHE A 650 21.90 -38.94 -8.26
C PHE A 650 22.20 -37.44 -8.32
N LYS A 651 21.89 -36.82 -9.46
CA LYS A 651 22.02 -35.37 -9.66
C LYS A 651 20.74 -34.66 -9.22
N ILE A 652 20.90 -33.56 -8.48
CA ILE A 652 19.80 -32.71 -8.07
C ILE A 652 19.46 -31.76 -9.23
N LEU A 653 18.18 -31.65 -9.58
CA LEU A 653 17.73 -30.85 -10.74
C LEU A 653 17.93 -29.35 -10.51
N ASN A 654 17.63 -28.87 -9.30
CA ASN A 654 17.73 -27.46 -8.90
C ASN A 654 18.51 -27.33 -7.58
N PRO A 655 19.83 -27.56 -7.57
CA PRO A 655 20.63 -27.48 -6.35
C PRO A 655 20.82 -26.02 -5.92
N LEU A 656 21.15 -25.81 -4.64
CA LEU A 656 21.52 -24.48 -4.12
C LEU A 656 22.83 -23.96 -4.76
N GLY A 657 23.67 -24.88 -5.26
CA GLY A 657 24.89 -24.59 -5.99
C GLY A 657 25.62 -25.87 -6.41
N GLU A 658 26.74 -25.72 -7.11
CA GLU A 658 27.53 -26.88 -7.56
C GLU A 658 28.02 -27.75 -6.39
N ASP A 659 28.30 -27.12 -5.24
CA ASP A 659 28.75 -27.78 -4.02
C ASP A 659 27.71 -28.71 -3.37
N THR A 660 26.47 -28.66 -3.84
CA THR A 660 25.36 -29.49 -3.35
C THR A 660 24.64 -30.19 -4.50
N SER A 661 25.30 -30.39 -5.64
CA SER A 661 24.68 -30.83 -6.89
C SER A 661 24.40 -32.33 -7.00
N ILE A 662 24.99 -33.16 -6.14
CA ILE A 662 24.83 -34.61 -6.18
C ILE A 662 24.58 -35.23 -4.80
N MET A 663 23.87 -36.36 -4.76
CA MET A 663 23.74 -37.19 -3.56
C MET A 663 25.00 -38.05 -3.36
N ARG A 664 25.56 -38.06 -2.14
CA ARG A 664 26.72 -38.89 -1.80
C ARG A 664 26.39 -40.39 -1.83
N THR A 665 27.42 -41.19 -2.08
CA THR A 665 27.36 -42.66 -2.30
C THR A 665 28.33 -43.42 -1.41
#